data_AF-A0A9D5GYE6-F1
#
_entry.id   AF-A0A9D5GYE6-F1
#
_cell.length_a   1.000
_cell.length_b   1.000
_cell.length_c   1.000
_cell.angle_alpha   90.00
_cell.angle_beta   90.00
_cell.angle_gamma   90.00
#
_symmetry.space_group_name_H-M   'P 1'
#
loop_
_entity.id
_entity.type
_entity.pdbx_description
1 polymer ?
#
loop_
_entity_poly.entity_id
_entity_poly.type
_entity_poly.pdbx_seq_one_letter_code
_entity_poly.pdbx_strand_id
1 'polypeptide(L)'
;MLRCVRHAWEEQIVCPNLIGKNFFDELLVYWDTLGFKERSKNANKMKASEKGGHLSAVGSIGIAESAVGSIGIVEHARRMLSQVLLSADNKKDLNKTQPEFQSRARPIDYTFKLPITTTSWPEGNGFAGGVLDLGGLEVSLVTTFSKVWSAYDGGPEDQGVSVYDPKDMPEGFSMLGSYCQHNNKPLFGYVLVAKDVSPNTADSALKPPLDYALVFDTTYLSSNQDSTLYIWIPLTPEGYTPIGHVVTTTPEKPPLDKVMCVRSDLTEQCDFSGWIWGRNDYNIYDVTPSIRGTHGPGIRAGTFVGHYGLGDNRTPSVSCLKNLNSISKIMPNEKQIEAILQVYSPNLYLHSDEEYLPSSVNWFFSNGALLYKKGDALNPVPIQQNGTNLPQDQVYDDAYWIDLPVDDENKDRVKQGNLESAESYVHVKPMFGGTFTDIVMWIFYPFNGPARAKLEFLDIKLGKIGEHVGDWEHVTLRISNFDGQLWHMYFSQHAKGEWVDSSKLEFQHDSTKRPNVYASLHGHAAYPHSGLVLNGKDGVGIRDDTEPGSNVMDMGKYVLIFADYLESVEEPAWLNFFREWGPRIDYKLDEELRKLEELLPGKLKEGFENIIKGLPKELLGEEGPTGPKVKITWNGEEI
;
A
#
# COMPACT_ATOMS: atom_id res chain seq x y z
N MET A 1 17.05 -41.01 21.95
CA MET A 1 16.89 -40.12 20.79
C MET A 1 18.22 -39.55 20.31
N LEU A 2 18.90 -38.66 21.06
CA LEU A 2 20.24 -38.13 20.68
C LEU A 2 21.29 -39.23 20.41
N ARG A 3 21.31 -40.31 21.21
CA ARG A 3 22.16 -41.49 20.96
C ARG A 3 21.80 -42.24 19.66
N CYS A 4 20.52 -42.23 19.26
CA CYS A 4 20.08 -42.83 18.01
C CYS A 4 20.46 -41.97 16.81
N VAL A 5 20.41 -40.64 16.96
CA VAL A 5 20.85 -39.67 15.93
C VAL A 5 22.38 -39.74 15.76
N ARG A 6 23.14 -39.86 16.85
CA ARG A 6 24.60 -40.10 16.80
C ARG A 6 24.93 -41.41 16.08
N HIS A 7 24.22 -42.49 16.40
CA HIS A 7 24.38 -43.77 15.70
C HIS A 7 24.06 -43.66 14.21
N ALA A 8 23.04 -42.88 13.81
CA ALA A 8 22.73 -42.65 12.39
C ALA A 8 23.80 -41.79 11.67
N TRP A 9 24.47 -40.88 12.38
CA TRP A 9 25.60 -40.09 11.87
C TRP A 9 26.89 -40.93 11.76
N GLU A 10 27.20 -41.77 12.76
CA GLU A 10 28.35 -42.69 12.75
C GLU A 10 28.25 -43.74 11.63
N GLU A 11 27.03 -44.15 11.27
CA GLU A 11 26.74 -45.06 10.15
C GLU A 11 26.60 -44.35 8.78
N GLN A 12 26.93 -43.05 8.68
CA GLN A 12 26.82 -42.22 7.46
C GLN A 12 25.43 -42.17 6.80
N ILE A 13 24.37 -42.45 7.56
CA ILE A 13 22.97 -42.36 7.08
C ILE A 13 22.55 -40.87 6.94
N VAL A 14 23.26 -39.97 7.62
CA VAL A 14 23.14 -38.50 7.54
C VAL A 14 24.50 -37.92 7.11
N CYS A 15 24.51 -36.98 6.15
CA CYS A 15 25.76 -36.42 5.59
C CYS A 15 26.70 -35.85 6.67
N PRO A 16 27.96 -36.33 6.79
CA PRO A 16 28.89 -35.90 7.84
C PRO A 16 29.29 -34.42 7.80
N ASN A 17 29.11 -33.74 6.66
CA ASN A 17 29.55 -32.36 6.45
C ASN A 17 28.61 -31.30 7.06
N LEU A 18 27.49 -31.69 7.69
CA LEU A 18 26.54 -30.77 8.32
C LEU A 18 26.78 -30.53 9.82
N ILE A 19 27.48 -31.43 10.53
CA ILE A 19 27.62 -31.37 11.99
C ILE A 19 29.02 -31.84 12.38
N GLY A 20 29.84 -30.94 12.93
CA GLY A 20 31.17 -31.27 13.44
C GLY A 20 31.08 -32.25 14.62
N LYS A 21 31.96 -33.27 14.66
CA LYS A 21 32.00 -34.32 15.69
C LYS A 21 31.90 -33.77 17.13
N ASN A 22 32.51 -32.60 17.38
CA ASN A 22 32.52 -31.93 18.68
C ASN A 22 31.12 -31.53 19.19
N PHE A 23 30.15 -31.27 18.30
CA PHE A 23 28.81 -30.82 18.67
C PHE A 23 27.99 -31.91 19.35
N PHE A 24 28.11 -33.17 18.90
CA PHE A 24 27.42 -34.29 19.55
C PHE A 24 28.00 -34.62 20.92
N ASP A 25 29.32 -34.49 21.08
CA ASP A 25 29.98 -34.69 22.36
C ASP A 25 29.62 -33.57 23.35
N GLU A 26 29.52 -32.32 22.89
CA GLU A 26 29.03 -31.19 23.71
C GLU A 26 27.56 -31.34 24.12
N LEU A 27 26.68 -31.78 23.21
CA LEU A 27 25.27 -32.04 23.51
C LEU A 27 25.07 -33.21 24.48
N LEU A 28 25.89 -34.26 24.39
CA LEU A 28 25.88 -35.38 25.33
C LEU A 28 26.39 -34.96 26.71
N VAL A 29 27.46 -34.17 26.78
CA VAL A 29 27.96 -33.59 28.03
C VAL A 29 26.91 -32.66 28.64
N TYR A 30 26.25 -31.80 27.85
CA TYR A 30 25.18 -30.93 28.31
C TYR A 30 23.98 -31.73 28.84
N TRP A 31 23.59 -32.82 28.17
CA TRP A 31 22.51 -33.69 28.60
C TRP A 31 22.84 -34.49 29.87
N ASP A 32 24.08 -34.99 30.00
CA ASP A 32 24.56 -35.65 31.21
C ASP A 32 24.64 -34.65 32.38
N THR A 33 24.98 -33.38 32.10
CA THR A 33 24.97 -32.29 33.09
C THR A 33 23.54 -31.92 33.54
N LEU A 34 22.55 -31.95 32.63
CA LEU A 34 21.13 -31.81 32.96
C LEU A 34 20.62 -33.00 33.78
N GLY A 35 20.98 -34.23 33.41
CA GLY A 35 20.67 -35.44 34.19
C GLY A 35 21.31 -35.44 35.58
N PHE A 36 22.49 -34.82 35.73
CA PHE A 36 23.13 -34.61 37.03
C PHE A 36 22.41 -33.52 37.86
N LYS A 37 21.94 -32.44 37.22
CA LYS A 37 21.12 -31.39 37.87
C LYS A 37 19.75 -31.91 38.33
N GLU A 38 19.10 -32.80 37.58
CA GLU A 38 17.85 -33.45 37.99
C GLU A 38 18.05 -34.41 39.17
N ARG A 39 19.11 -35.22 39.14
CA ARG A 39 19.49 -36.09 40.27
C ARG A 39 19.88 -35.28 41.51
N SER A 40 20.55 -34.14 41.35
CA SER A 40 20.89 -33.20 42.41
C SER A 40 19.65 -32.50 43.00
N LYS A 41 18.68 -32.09 42.18
CA LYS A 41 17.38 -31.57 42.64
C LYS A 41 16.57 -32.62 43.42
N ASN A 42 16.62 -33.89 43.01
CA ASN A 42 15.98 -34.98 43.76
C ASN A 42 16.73 -35.34 45.06
N ALA A 43 18.06 -35.27 45.08
CA ALA A 43 18.87 -35.43 46.29
C ALA A 43 18.66 -34.28 47.29
N ASN A 44 18.48 -33.04 46.81
CA ASN A 44 18.15 -31.88 47.64
C ASN A 44 16.69 -31.90 48.13
N LYS A 45 15.75 -32.50 47.38
CA LYS A 45 14.40 -32.79 47.87
C LYS A 45 14.37 -33.90 48.94
N MET A 46 15.34 -34.81 48.95
CA MET A 46 15.51 -35.78 50.05
C MET A 46 16.24 -35.22 51.29
N LYS A 47 16.96 -34.10 51.17
CA LYS A 47 17.64 -33.44 52.30
C LYS A 47 16.91 -32.21 52.87
N ALA A 48 15.82 -31.77 52.26
CA ALA A 48 15.00 -30.65 52.73
C ALA A 48 13.87 -31.05 53.71
N SER A 49 13.96 -32.22 54.37
CA SER A 49 13.15 -32.56 55.54
C SER A 49 13.88 -32.35 56.87
N GLU A 50 15.09 -31.78 56.88
CA GLU A 50 15.79 -31.45 58.13
C GLU A 50 16.44 -30.05 58.09
N LYS A 51 15.81 -29.15 58.86
CA LYS A 51 16.31 -27.92 59.50
C LYS A 51 16.68 -26.71 58.62
N GLY A 52 16.09 -25.57 59.00
CA GLY A 52 16.10 -24.30 58.29
C GLY A 52 17.40 -23.49 58.33
N GLY A 53 17.41 -22.44 57.51
CA GLY A 53 18.42 -21.39 57.46
C GLY A 53 18.38 -20.62 56.13
N HIS A 54 18.42 -19.29 56.21
CA HIS A 54 18.42 -18.30 55.13
C HIS A 54 19.34 -18.62 53.92
N LEU A 55 18.89 -18.28 52.70
CA LEU A 55 19.73 -18.21 51.49
C LEU A 55 19.49 -16.89 50.73
N SER A 56 20.58 -16.26 50.32
CA SER A 56 20.72 -14.89 49.81
C SER A 56 20.41 -14.75 48.32
N ALA A 57 19.98 -13.54 47.93
CA ALA A 57 19.43 -13.18 46.62
C ALA A 57 20.45 -13.00 45.46
N VAL A 58 21.64 -13.63 45.51
CA VAL A 58 22.67 -13.49 44.46
C VAL A 58 22.75 -14.71 43.52
N GLY A 59 22.04 -15.81 43.85
CA GLY A 59 21.99 -17.02 43.01
C GLY A 59 20.94 -17.02 41.91
N SER A 60 19.98 -16.09 41.92
CA SER A 60 18.78 -16.17 41.07
C SER A 60 18.94 -15.56 39.67
N ILE A 61 19.91 -14.67 39.47
CA ILE A 61 20.13 -13.98 38.18
C ILE A 61 20.91 -14.87 37.20
N GLY A 62 21.97 -15.56 37.65
CA GLY A 62 22.72 -16.50 36.80
C GLY A 62 21.94 -17.75 36.39
N ILE A 63 20.88 -18.12 37.13
CA ILE A 63 19.98 -19.23 36.78
C ILE A 63 18.98 -18.81 35.68
N ALA A 64 18.57 -17.54 35.65
CA ALA A 64 17.66 -17.01 34.63
C ALA A 64 18.37 -16.83 33.27
N GLU A 65 19.58 -16.28 33.24
CA GLU A 65 20.37 -16.11 32.00
C GLU A 65 20.75 -17.47 31.38
N SER A 66 21.10 -18.45 32.22
CA SER A 66 21.33 -19.83 31.77
C SER A 66 20.05 -20.49 31.22
N ALA A 67 18.87 -20.17 31.75
CA ALA A 67 17.60 -20.72 31.28
C ALA A 67 17.16 -20.12 29.92
N VAL A 68 17.38 -18.82 29.71
CA VAL A 68 17.06 -18.13 28.43
C VAL A 68 17.96 -18.63 27.29
N GLY A 69 19.26 -18.81 27.52
CA GLY A 69 20.16 -19.44 26.55
C GLY A 69 19.81 -20.90 26.26
N SER A 70 19.30 -21.63 27.26
CA SER A 70 18.88 -23.03 27.12
C SER A 70 17.57 -23.19 26.33
N ILE A 71 16.64 -22.24 26.42
CA ILE A 71 15.40 -22.22 25.60
C ILE A 71 15.75 -21.99 24.13
N GLY A 72 16.69 -21.09 23.82
CA GLY A 72 17.15 -20.85 22.45
C GLY A 72 17.79 -22.08 21.80
N ILE A 73 18.60 -22.83 22.56
CA ILE A 73 19.24 -24.07 22.08
C ILE A 73 18.21 -25.20 21.88
N VAL A 74 17.23 -25.32 22.77
CA VAL A 74 16.15 -26.33 22.65
C VAL A 74 15.24 -26.02 21.46
N GLU A 75 14.92 -24.75 21.22
CA GLU A 75 14.10 -24.33 20.08
C GLU A 75 14.84 -24.53 18.75
N HIS A 76 16.15 -24.26 18.72
CA HIS A 76 17.00 -24.53 17.56
C HIS A 76 17.12 -26.03 17.27
N ALA A 77 17.34 -26.85 18.31
CA ALA A 77 17.38 -28.31 18.20
C ALA A 77 16.03 -28.90 17.76
N ARG A 78 14.91 -28.35 18.24
CA ARG A 78 13.55 -28.73 17.82
C ARG A 78 13.29 -28.41 16.36
N ARG A 79 13.72 -27.23 15.88
CA ARG A 79 13.61 -26.82 14.46
C ARG A 79 14.44 -27.72 13.55
N MET A 80 15.67 -28.08 13.94
CA MET A 80 16.50 -29.02 13.18
C MET A 80 15.92 -30.44 13.18
N LEU A 81 15.35 -30.92 14.30
CA LEU A 81 14.69 -32.23 14.35
C LEU A 81 13.44 -32.28 13.45
N SER A 82 12.67 -31.20 13.37
CA SER A 82 11.55 -31.10 12.42
C SER A 82 12.02 -31.15 10.96
N GLN A 83 13.15 -30.53 10.63
CA GLN A 83 13.73 -30.59 9.28
C GLN A 83 14.24 -32.00 8.92
N VAL A 84 14.86 -32.70 9.87
CA VAL A 84 15.31 -34.09 9.66
C VAL A 84 14.12 -35.03 9.47
N LEU A 85 13.04 -34.85 10.24
CA LEU A 85 11.81 -35.64 10.10
C LEU A 85 11.09 -35.37 8.77
N LEU A 86 11.00 -34.11 8.33
CA LEU A 86 10.46 -33.74 7.02
C LEU A 86 11.27 -34.33 5.85
N SER A 87 12.60 -34.41 5.99
CA SER A 87 13.47 -35.04 4.97
C SER A 87 13.31 -36.57 4.91
N ALA A 88 12.93 -37.20 6.01
CA ALA A 88 12.73 -38.64 6.10
C ALA A 88 11.36 -39.07 5.53
N ASP A 89 10.32 -38.24 5.70
CA ASP A 89 9.01 -38.48 5.09
C ASP A 89 9.01 -38.23 3.58
N ASN A 90 9.72 -37.19 3.09
CA ASN A 90 9.86 -36.93 1.65
C ASN A 90 10.64 -38.01 0.88
N LYS A 91 11.40 -38.88 1.55
CA LYS A 91 12.06 -40.02 0.89
C LYS A 91 11.15 -41.23 0.66
N LYS A 92 10.00 -41.32 1.32
CA LYS A 92 9.06 -42.46 1.15
C LYS A 92 8.10 -42.29 -0.03
N ASP A 93 7.95 -41.09 -0.59
CA ASP A 93 7.04 -40.81 -1.71
C ASP A 93 7.72 -40.71 -3.09
N LEU A 94 9.01 -41.03 -3.20
CA LEU A 94 9.81 -40.93 -4.44
C LEU A 94 9.49 -41.95 -5.55
N ASN A 95 8.38 -42.69 -5.47
CA ASN A 95 7.96 -43.66 -6.50
C ASN A 95 6.58 -43.38 -7.12
N LYS A 96 6.10 -42.14 -7.04
CA LYS A 96 4.98 -41.69 -7.90
C LYS A 96 5.55 -40.81 -9.00
N THR A 97 5.45 -41.31 -10.24
CA THR A 97 5.59 -40.57 -11.49
C THR A 97 5.15 -39.11 -11.33
N GLN A 98 6.04 -38.18 -11.67
CA GLN A 98 5.74 -36.75 -11.77
C GLN A 98 4.39 -36.59 -12.48
N PRO A 99 3.38 -35.95 -11.85
CA PRO A 99 2.30 -35.42 -12.63
C PRO A 99 2.92 -34.36 -13.55
N GLU A 100 2.78 -34.54 -14.86
CA GLU A 100 2.90 -33.43 -15.79
C GLU A 100 1.99 -32.31 -15.25
N PHE A 101 2.59 -31.27 -14.66
CA PHE A 101 1.91 -30.02 -14.44
C PHE A 101 1.63 -29.47 -15.83
N GLN A 102 0.48 -29.84 -16.40
CA GLN A 102 -0.10 -29.13 -17.52
C GLN A 102 -0.13 -27.65 -17.12
N SER A 103 0.72 -26.85 -17.76
CA SER A 103 0.88 -25.43 -17.51
C SER A 103 -0.45 -24.73 -17.78
N ARG A 104 -1.28 -24.54 -16.75
CA ARG A 104 -2.32 -23.54 -16.83
C ARG A 104 -1.61 -22.20 -16.90
N ALA A 105 -1.88 -21.44 -17.96
CA ALA A 105 -1.40 -20.07 -18.08
C ALA A 105 -1.81 -19.31 -16.82
N ARG A 106 -0.84 -18.65 -16.19
CA ARG A 106 -1.04 -17.80 -15.02
C ARG A 106 -1.35 -16.38 -15.48
N PRO A 107 -1.99 -15.55 -14.64
CA PRO A 107 -2.20 -14.14 -14.97
C PRO A 107 -0.92 -13.46 -15.47
N ILE A 108 0.20 -13.66 -14.77
CA ILE A 108 1.51 -13.09 -15.08
C ILE A 108 2.07 -13.44 -16.47
N ASP A 109 1.60 -14.52 -17.10
CA ASP A 109 2.04 -14.91 -18.44
C ASP A 109 1.48 -13.99 -19.54
N TYR A 110 0.55 -13.10 -19.18
CA TYR A 110 -0.05 -12.10 -20.06
C TYR A 110 0.42 -10.70 -19.69
N THR A 111 0.82 -9.90 -20.68
CA THR A 111 1.12 -8.47 -20.49
C THR A 111 -0.15 -7.65 -20.59
N PHE A 112 -0.46 -6.88 -19.55
CA PHE A 112 -1.58 -5.94 -19.59
C PHE A 112 -1.25 -4.75 -20.47
N LYS A 113 -2.26 -4.28 -21.20
CA LYS A 113 -2.25 -3.01 -21.92
C LYS A 113 -3.51 -2.27 -21.54
N LEU A 114 -3.39 -0.97 -21.30
CA LEU A 114 -4.54 -0.11 -21.12
C LEU A 114 -5.48 -0.26 -22.32
N PRO A 115 -6.81 -0.28 -22.10
CA PRO A 115 -7.79 -0.43 -23.18
C PRO A 115 -7.82 0.80 -24.11
N ILE A 116 -7.30 1.93 -23.65
CA ILE A 116 -7.07 3.14 -24.44
C ILE A 116 -5.57 3.31 -24.64
N THR A 117 -5.17 3.51 -25.89
CA THR A 117 -3.81 3.96 -26.22
C THR A 117 -3.90 5.33 -26.88
N THR A 118 -3.59 6.38 -26.12
CA THR A 118 -3.44 7.73 -26.69
C THR A 118 -2.22 7.74 -27.61
N THR A 119 -2.37 8.22 -28.85
CA THR A 119 -1.27 8.22 -29.83
C THR A 119 -0.34 9.42 -29.70
N SER A 120 -0.79 10.49 -29.04
CA SER A 120 -0.01 11.71 -28.80
C SER A 120 -0.70 12.62 -27.79
N TRP A 121 0.08 13.27 -26.92
CA TRP A 121 -0.39 14.31 -26.01
C TRP A 121 -0.25 15.71 -26.63
N PRO A 122 -1.04 16.71 -26.20
CA PRO A 122 -0.82 18.10 -26.59
C PRO A 122 0.62 18.54 -26.29
N GLU A 123 1.14 19.47 -27.11
CA GLU A 123 2.51 19.97 -26.94
C GLU A 123 2.74 20.62 -25.57
N GLY A 124 3.94 20.41 -25.03
CA GLY A 124 4.40 20.92 -23.73
C GLY A 124 5.91 20.82 -23.61
N ASN A 125 6.45 21.12 -22.42
CA ASN A 125 7.89 21.31 -22.23
C ASN A 125 8.65 20.10 -21.66
N GLY A 126 7.96 19.04 -21.22
CA GLY A 126 8.62 17.87 -20.60
C GLY A 126 7.73 16.68 -20.27
N PHE A 127 6.43 16.88 -20.07
CA PHE A 127 5.48 15.77 -19.90
C PHE A 127 5.40 14.87 -21.13
N ALA A 128 5.36 13.56 -20.90
CA ALA A 128 5.26 12.50 -21.90
C ALA A 128 6.38 12.52 -22.97
N GLY A 129 7.60 12.95 -22.59
CA GLY A 129 8.76 13.02 -23.47
C GLY A 129 9.58 11.73 -23.61
N GLY A 130 9.24 10.66 -22.88
CA GLY A 130 9.92 9.35 -22.88
C GLY A 130 11.26 9.30 -22.15
N VAL A 131 11.96 10.43 -22.03
CA VAL A 131 13.25 10.56 -21.32
C VAL A 131 13.22 11.79 -20.42
N LEU A 132 13.71 11.66 -19.20
CA LEU A 132 13.81 12.74 -18.22
C LEU A 132 15.26 12.90 -17.76
N ASP A 133 15.77 14.13 -17.70
CA ASP A 133 17.08 14.44 -17.10
C ASP A 133 16.92 14.76 -15.61
N LEU A 134 17.65 14.04 -14.76
CA LEU A 134 17.65 14.20 -13.30
C LEU A 134 18.79 15.10 -12.78
N GLY A 135 19.56 15.73 -13.68
CA GLY A 135 20.71 16.59 -13.34
C GLY A 135 22.04 15.97 -13.78
N GLY A 136 22.12 15.51 -15.03
CA GLY A 136 23.28 14.80 -15.59
C GLY A 136 23.08 13.29 -15.75
N LEU A 137 21.90 12.79 -15.39
CA LEU A 137 21.48 11.40 -15.53
C LEU A 137 20.14 11.37 -16.25
N GLU A 138 20.14 10.95 -17.51
CA GLU A 138 18.90 10.71 -18.24
C GLU A 138 18.31 9.37 -17.81
N VAL A 139 17.00 9.33 -17.57
CA VAL A 139 16.25 8.12 -17.26
C VAL A 139 15.12 7.90 -18.25
N SER A 140 14.82 6.64 -18.54
CA SER A 140 13.69 6.25 -19.38
C SER A 140 12.96 5.07 -18.74
N LEU A 141 11.65 5.02 -18.96
CA LEU A 141 10.76 3.99 -18.42
C LEU A 141 10.69 2.80 -19.39
N VAL A 142 11.01 1.60 -18.90
CA VAL A 142 10.93 0.34 -19.67
C VAL A 142 9.87 -0.57 -19.07
N THR A 143 8.90 -0.97 -19.91
CA THR A 143 7.80 -1.91 -19.56
C THR A 143 7.92 -3.26 -20.25
N THR A 144 8.99 -3.47 -21.03
CA THR A 144 9.29 -4.71 -21.74
C THR A 144 10.34 -5.51 -21.00
N PHE A 145 10.10 -6.83 -20.89
CA PHE A 145 10.84 -7.68 -19.96
C PHE A 145 11.22 -9.02 -20.57
N SER A 146 12.37 -9.55 -20.14
CA SER A 146 12.77 -10.94 -20.35
C SER A 146 12.66 -11.68 -19.01
N LYS A 147 11.82 -12.71 -18.95
CA LYS A 147 11.67 -13.53 -17.74
C LYS A 147 12.99 -14.25 -17.44
N VAL A 148 13.46 -14.13 -16.21
CA VAL A 148 14.67 -14.81 -15.73
C VAL A 148 14.31 -16.04 -14.91
N TRP A 149 13.30 -15.93 -14.02
CA TRP A 149 12.96 -16.98 -13.06
C TRP A 149 11.54 -16.80 -12.48
N SER A 150 10.91 -17.89 -12.03
CA SER A 150 9.70 -17.88 -11.18
C SER A 150 9.74 -18.88 -10.03
N ALA A 151 9.08 -18.51 -8.94
CA ALA A 151 8.49 -19.44 -7.98
C ALA A 151 6.96 -19.50 -8.19
N TYR A 152 6.38 -20.64 -7.84
CA TYR A 152 5.00 -20.98 -8.16
C TYR A 152 4.10 -21.14 -6.95
N ASP A 153 4.65 -20.91 -5.76
CA ASP A 153 4.01 -20.83 -4.45
C ASP A 153 4.65 -19.70 -3.61
N GLY A 154 4.03 -19.39 -2.47
CA GLY A 154 4.37 -18.24 -1.63
C GLY A 154 3.84 -16.92 -2.17
N GLY A 155 3.99 -15.86 -1.39
CA GLY A 155 3.46 -14.53 -1.75
C GLY A 155 1.93 -14.42 -1.64
N PRO A 156 1.35 -13.33 -2.16
CA PRO A 156 -0.09 -13.11 -2.19
C PRO A 156 -0.84 -14.25 -2.88
N GLU A 157 -1.92 -14.72 -2.24
CA GLU A 157 -2.79 -15.82 -2.74
C GLU A 157 -2.04 -17.13 -3.06
N ASP A 158 -0.84 -17.31 -2.52
CA ASP A 158 0.05 -18.46 -2.78
C ASP A 158 0.33 -18.69 -4.28
N GLN A 159 0.28 -17.64 -5.10
CA GLN A 159 0.48 -17.75 -6.56
C GLN A 159 1.96 -17.68 -6.98
N GLY A 160 2.86 -17.34 -6.07
CA GLY A 160 4.28 -17.19 -6.33
C GLY A 160 4.65 -15.84 -6.95
N VAL A 161 5.85 -15.79 -7.52
CA VAL A 161 6.49 -14.56 -8.01
C VAL A 161 7.33 -14.84 -9.26
N SER A 162 7.52 -13.82 -10.08
CA SER A 162 8.38 -13.87 -11.27
C SER A 162 9.34 -12.69 -11.28
N VAL A 163 10.58 -12.96 -11.69
CA VAL A 163 11.68 -12.00 -11.78
C VAL A 163 12.11 -11.84 -13.23
N TYR A 164 12.38 -10.60 -13.62
CA TYR A 164 12.65 -10.21 -15.00
C TYR A 164 13.83 -9.24 -15.09
N ASP A 165 14.53 -9.28 -16.22
CA ASP A 165 15.42 -8.21 -16.64
C ASP A 165 14.73 -7.33 -17.69
N PRO A 166 15.01 -6.01 -17.72
CA PRO A 166 14.49 -5.15 -18.79
C PRO A 166 14.97 -5.64 -20.16
N LYS A 167 14.10 -5.49 -21.15
CA LYS A 167 14.34 -5.86 -22.54
C LYS A 167 14.06 -4.66 -23.44
N ASP A 168 14.69 -4.61 -24.61
CA ASP A 168 14.43 -3.60 -25.65
C ASP A 168 14.68 -2.16 -25.14
N MET A 169 15.74 -1.99 -24.33
CA MET A 169 16.14 -0.71 -23.75
C MET A 169 16.59 0.28 -24.83
N PRO A 170 16.36 1.61 -24.64
CA PRO A 170 16.85 2.62 -25.57
C PRO A 170 18.38 2.61 -25.70
N GLU A 171 18.88 3.01 -26.88
CA GLU A 171 20.33 2.99 -27.16
C GLU A 171 21.12 3.86 -26.17
N GLY A 172 22.18 3.29 -25.60
CA GLY A 172 23.06 3.95 -24.63
C GLY A 172 22.53 3.95 -23.19
N PHE A 173 21.33 3.43 -22.93
CA PHE A 173 20.81 3.25 -21.57
C PHE A 173 21.29 1.93 -20.96
N SER A 174 21.47 1.95 -19.65
CA SER A 174 21.94 0.83 -18.84
C SER A 174 20.91 0.45 -17.79
N MET A 175 20.87 -0.84 -17.46
CA MET A 175 20.02 -1.38 -16.40
C MET A 175 20.50 -0.92 -15.02
N LEU A 176 19.55 -0.64 -14.12
CA LEU A 176 19.79 -0.25 -12.72
C LEU A 176 19.43 -1.33 -11.70
N GLY A 177 18.68 -2.35 -12.13
CA GLY A 177 18.27 -3.50 -11.32
C GLY A 177 17.20 -4.33 -12.04
N SER A 178 16.94 -5.54 -11.54
CA SER A 178 15.91 -6.44 -12.06
C SER A 178 14.52 -6.04 -11.53
N TYR A 179 13.49 -6.43 -12.27
CA TYR A 179 12.07 -6.25 -11.93
C TYR A 179 11.49 -7.52 -11.30
N CYS A 180 10.52 -7.38 -10.40
CA CYS A 180 9.86 -8.50 -9.75
C CYS A 180 8.38 -8.22 -9.55
N GLN A 181 7.53 -9.22 -9.82
CA GLN A 181 6.07 -9.11 -9.68
C GLN A 181 5.48 -10.42 -9.16
N HIS A 182 4.46 -10.32 -8.29
CA HIS A 182 3.63 -11.45 -7.91
C HIS A 182 2.86 -12.02 -9.11
N ASN A 183 2.58 -13.32 -9.07
CA ASN A 183 2.01 -14.03 -10.21
C ASN A 183 0.47 -13.96 -10.30
N ASN A 184 -0.22 -13.40 -9.30
CA ASN A 184 -1.70 -13.31 -9.26
C ASN A 184 -2.28 -12.16 -10.11
N LYS A 185 -1.46 -11.42 -10.88
CA LYS A 185 -1.93 -10.41 -11.83
C LYS A 185 -1.12 -10.45 -13.14
N PRO A 186 -1.69 -9.95 -14.26
CA PRO A 186 -0.96 -9.75 -15.51
C PRO A 186 0.33 -8.95 -15.32
N LEU A 187 1.34 -9.20 -16.16
CA LEU A 187 2.57 -8.42 -16.17
C LEU A 187 2.24 -6.95 -16.50
N PHE A 188 2.41 -6.09 -15.50
CA PHE A 188 2.19 -4.66 -15.58
C PHE A 188 3.09 -3.97 -14.57
N GLY A 189 4.22 -3.50 -15.07
CA GLY A 189 5.29 -2.96 -14.26
C GLY A 189 6.28 -2.21 -15.13
N TYR A 190 7.18 -1.49 -14.47
CA TYR A 190 8.26 -0.80 -15.15
C TYR A 190 9.54 -0.89 -14.34
N VAL A 191 10.67 -0.70 -15.01
CA VAL A 191 11.92 -0.27 -14.39
C VAL A 191 12.43 0.97 -15.08
N LEU A 192 13.12 1.83 -14.34
CA LEU A 192 13.89 2.92 -14.91
C LEU A 192 15.27 2.41 -15.31
N VAL A 193 15.64 2.71 -16.55
CA VAL A 193 16.98 2.55 -17.09
C VAL A 193 17.63 3.91 -17.22
N ALA A 194 18.95 3.99 -17.18
CA ALA A 194 19.62 5.28 -17.13
C ALA A 194 20.81 5.39 -18.08
N LYS A 195 21.08 6.64 -18.49
CA LYS A 195 22.19 7.02 -19.35
C LYS A 195 22.91 8.21 -18.72
N ASP A 196 24.23 8.10 -18.64
CA ASP A 196 25.06 9.21 -18.19
C ASP A 196 25.20 10.24 -19.32
N VAL A 197 24.87 11.50 -19.00
CA VAL A 197 25.05 12.65 -19.89
C VAL A 197 25.92 13.72 -19.24
N SER A 198 26.65 13.36 -18.18
CA SER A 198 27.59 14.25 -17.50
C SER A 198 28.67 14.73 -18.47
N PRO A 199 28.98 16.04 -18.48
CA PRO A 199 29.94 16.60 -19.43
C PRO A 199 31.39 16.15 -19.15
N ASN A 200 31.68 15.70 -17.93
CA ASN A 200 33.00 15.26 -17.50
C ASN A 200 32.97 13.78 -17.09
N THR A 201 33.82 12.97 -17.73
CA THR A 201 33.96 11.54 -17.43
C THR A 201 34.48 11.25 -16.03
N ALA A 202 35.23 12.18 -15.42
CA ALA A 202 35.70 12.03 -14.04
C ALA A 202 34.55 12.06 -13.02
N ASP A 203 33.46 12.76 -13.36
CA ASP A 203 32.26 12.94 -12.53
C ASP A 203 31.07 12.16 -13.10
N SER A 204 31.34 11.07 -13.86
CA SER A 204 30.31 10.25 -14.50
C SER A 204 29.19 9.85 -13.54
N ALA A 205 27.93 10.00 -13.97
CA ALA A 205 26.77 9.67 -13.15
C ALA A 205 26.61 8.15 -12.92
N LEU A 206 27.22 7.33 -13.77
CA LEU A 206 27.12 5.87 -13.76
C LEU A 206 28.49 5.20 -13.75
N LYS A 207 28.68 4.19 -12.89
CA LYS A 207 29.86 3.31 -12.95
C LYS A 207 29.47 1.83 -12.85
N PRO A 208 30.21 0.92 -13.50
CA PRO A 208 30.01 -0.50 -13.28
C PRO A 208 30.36 -0.83 -11.81
N PRO A 209 29.72 -1.85 -11.21
CA PRO A 209 30.14 -2.37 -9.92
C PRO A 209 31.57 -2.92 -9.95
N LEU A 210 32.18 -2.99 -8.77
CA LEU A 210 33.49 -3.60 -8.57
C LEU A 210 33.38 -5.14 -8.51
N ASP A 211 32.29 -5.63 -7.93
CA ASP A 211 31.96 -7.05 -7.76
C ASP A 211 30.49 -7.18 -7.29
N TYR A 212 30.04 -8.38 -6.94
CA TYR A 212 28.73 -8.66 -6.37
C TYR A 212 28.82 -9.45 -5.08
N ALA A 213 27.93 -9.14 -4.12
CA ALA A 213 27.70 -9.95 -2.94
C ALA A 213 26.39 -10.73 -3.09
N LEU A 214 26.40 -12.00 -2.71
CA LEU A 214 25.18 -12.83 -2.67
C LEU A 214 24.32 -12.36 -1.50
N VAL A 215 23.06 -12.04 -1.76
CA VAL A 215 22.06 -11.70 -0.76
C VAL A 215 21.46 -12.98 -0.19
N PHE A 216 20.87 -13.81 -1.07
CA PHE A 216 20.44 -15.17 -0.78
C PHE A 216 20.26 -15.98 -2.07
N ASP A 217 20.09 -17.29 -1.92
CA ASP A 217 19.66 -18.19 -2.99
C ASP A 217 18.48 -19.07 -2.55
N THR A 218 17.75 -19.62 -3.52
CA THR A 218 16.55 -20.42 -3.27
C THR A 218 16.79 -21.94 -3.28
N THR A 219 18.04 -22.41 -3.14
CA THR A 219 18.40 -23.85 -3.25
C THR A 219 17.63 -24.72 -2.26
N TYR A 220 17.34 -24.19 -1.06
CA TYR A 220 16.66 -24.90 0.01
C TYR A 220 15.13 -24.66 0.05
N LEU A 221 14.59 -23.93 -0.94
CA LEU A 221 13.15 -23.81 -1.11
C LEU A 221 12.60 -25.07 -1.80
N SER A 222 11.30 -25.32 -1.63
CA SER A 222 10.66 -26.51 -2.21
C SER A 222 10.81 -26.55 -3.74
N SER A 223 10.52 -27.70 -4.35
CA SER A 223 10.65 -27.93 -5.79
C SER A 223 9.67 -27.17 -6.69
N ASN A 224 8.88 -26.22 -6.16
CA ASN A 224 7.88 -25.46 -6.93
C ASN A 224 8.42 -24.13 -7.46
N GLN A 225 9.52 -24.19 -8.19
CA GLN A 225 10.21 -23.06 -8.83
C GLN A 225 10.88 -23.53 -10.14
N ASP A 226 11.20 -22.60 -11.05
CA ASP A 226 11.85 -22.92 -12.33
C ASP A 226 13.24 -23.57 -12.14
N SER A 227 14.07 -22.93 -11.32
CA SER A 227 15.41 -23.35 -10.94
C SER A 227 15.79 -22.75 -9.59
N THR A 228 17.04 -22.90 -9.14
CA THR A 228 17.56 -22.04 -8.08
C THR A 228 17.69 -20.61 -8.61
N LEU A 229 17.23 -19.63 -7.83
CA LEU A 229 17.47 -18.21 -8.01
C LEU A 229 18.63 -17.80 -7.11
N TYR A 230 19.54 -16.97 -7.62
CA TYR A 230 20.57 -16.29 -6.84
C TYR A 230 20.32 -14.78 -6.96
N ILE A 231 20.15 -14.11 -5.82
CA ILE A 231 19.95 -12.65 -5.76
C ILE A 231 21.25 -12.00 -5.32
N TRP A 232 21.71 -11.03 -6.11
CA TRP A 232 22.98 -10.35 -5.93
C TRP A 232 22.77 -8.85 -5.72
N ILE A 233 23.55 -8.28 -4.80
CA ILE A 233 23.69 -6.84 -4.64
C ILE A 233 25.04 -6.37 -5.24
N PRO A 234 25.04 -5.30 -6.07
CA PRO A 234 26.27 -4.73 -6.59
C PRO A 234 27.14 -4.14 -5.47
N LEU A 235 28.43 -4.45 -5.47
CA LEU A 235 29.44 -3.79 -4.64
C LEU A 235 29.97 -2.57 -5.40
N THR A 236 29.69 -1.37 -4.86
CA THR A 236 29.84 -0.12 -5.61
C THR A 236 31.23 0.52 -5.46
N PRO A 237 31.68 1.30 -6.46
CA PRO A 237 32.79 2.22 -6.28
C PRO A 237 32.49 3.29 -5.22
N GLU A 238 33.54 3.90 -4.66
CA GLU A 238 33.39 5.02 -3.72
C GLU A 238 32.58 6.17 -4.35
N GLY A 239 31.56 6.65 -3.61
CA GLY A 239 30.65 7.72 -4.06
C GLY A 239 29.50 7.25 -4.96
N TYR A 240 29.25 5.94 -5.05
CA TYR A 240 28.15 5.36 -5.83
C TYR A 240 27.31 4.40 -4.98
N THR A 241 26.06 4.22 -5.37
CA THR A 241 25.06 3.45 -4.63
C THR A 241 24.29 2.51 -5.58
N PRO A 242 23.92 1.30 -5.15
CA PRO A 242 23.12 0.41 -5.98
C PRO A 242 21.64 0.84 -5.92
N ILE A 243 20.96 0.76 -7.08
CA ILE A 243 19.54 1.11 -7.19
C ILE A 243 18.63 -0.13 -7.13
N GLY A 244 19.15 -1.31 -7.47
CA GLY A 244 18.41 -2.55 -7.39
C GLY A 244 19.31 -3.77 -7.28
N HIS A 245 18.70 -4.90 -6.90
CA HIS A 245 19.33 -6.20 -7.00
C HIS A 245 19.29 -6.73 -8.44
N VAL A 246 20.17 -7.68 -8.74
CA VAL A 246 20.18 -8.44 -9.99
C VAL A 246 20.16 -9.92 -9.70
N VAL A 247 19.70 -10.71 -10.67
CA VAL A 247 19.53 -12.15 -10.47
C VAL A 247 20.22 -13.01 -11.51
N THR A 248 20.55 -14.24 -11.11
CA THR A 248 21.01 -15.32 -11.98
C THR A 248 20.29 -16.62 -11.61
N THR A 249 20.23 -17.57 -12.55
CA THR A 249 19.70 -18.94 -12.33
C THR A 249 20.82 -19.95 -12.08
N THR A 250 22.05 -19.47 -11.98
CA THR A 250 23.27 -20.25 -11.78
C THR A 250 24.13 -19.56 -10.69
N PRO A 251 24.96 -20.30 -9.94
CA PRO A 251 25.72 -19.75 -8.81
C PRO A 251 26.83 -18.79 -9.23
N GLU A 252 27.11 -18.68 -10.53
CA GLU A 252 28.05 -17.71 -11.07
C GLU A 252 27.57 -16.28 -10.83
N LYS A 253 28.52 -15.41 -10.48
CA LYS A 253 28.27 -13.98 -10.34
C LYS A 253 27.84 -13.37 -11.67
N PRO A 254 26.98 -12.33 -11.65
CA PRO A 254 26.66 -11.59 -12.85
C PRO A 254 27.90 -10.92 -13.47
N PRO A 255 27.91 -10.68 -14.80
CA PRO A 255 28.91 -9.83 -15.45
C PRO A 255 28.88 -8.40 -14.91
N LEU A 256 30.05 -7.75 -14.79
CA LEU A 256 30.16 -6.38 -14.25
C LEU A 256 29.50 -5.30 -15.13
N ASP A 257 29.23 -5.60 -16.39
CA ASP A 257 28.52 -4.71 -17.33
C ASP A 257 26.99 -4.94 -17.34
N LYS A 258 26.47 -5.87 -16.52
CA LYS A 258 25.03 -6.16 -16.45
C LYS A 258 24.23 -4.99 -15.87
N VAL A 259 24.78 -4.26 -14.91
CA VAL A 259 24.08 -3.18 -14.17
C VAL A 259 25.04 -2.05 -13.85
N MET A 260 24.51 -0.83 -13.73
CA MET A 260 25.30 0.34 -13.33
C MET A 260 24.91 0.83 -11.94
N CYS A 261 25.91 1.30 -11.19
CA CYS A 261 25.74 1.98 -9.92
C CYS A 261 25.61 3.49 -10.17
N VAL A 262 24.82 4.19 -9.36
CA VAL A 262 24.51 5.61 -9.54
C VAL A 262 25.28 6.47 -8.54
N ARG A 263 25.80 7.62 -8.98
CA ARG A 263 26.51 8.58 -8.13
C ARG A 263 25.61 9.02 -6.96
N SER A 264 26.13 9.01 -5.73
CA SER A 264 25.30 9.09 -4.52
C SER A 264 24.47 10.38 -4.38
N ASP A 265 24.89 11.50 -4.96
CA ASP A 265 24.12 12.76 -4.96
C ASP A 265 22.85 12.71 -5.82
N LEU A 266 22.80 11.80 -6.80
CA LEU A 266 21.63 11.49 -7.64
C LEU A 266 20.74 10.40 -7.01
N THR A 267 20.95 10.10 -5.73
CA THR A 267 20.18 9.08 -5.00
C THR A 267 19.57 9.64 -3.72
N GLU A 268 18.51 8.98 -3.25
CA GLU A 268 17.80 9.28 -2.02
C GLU A 268 17.57 7.98 -1.24
N GLN A 269 17.46 8.08 0.08
CA GLN A 269 17.15 6.89 0.89
C GLN A 269 15.77 6.33 0.51
N CYS A 270 15.64 4.99 0.51
CA CYS A 270 14.35 4.32 0.39
C CYS A 270 13.86 3.78 1.74
N ASP A 271 12.56 3.55 1.82
CA ASP A 271 11.90 2.65 2.76
C ASP A 271 11.31 1.44 2.02
N PHE A 272 11.09 0.35 2.73
CA PHE A 272 10.27 -0.75 2.22
C PHE A 272 8.82 -0.28 2.04
N SER A 273 8.22 -0.53 0.88
CA SER A 273 6.87 -0.04 0.54
C SER A 273 5.83 -1.13 0.35
N GLY A 274 6.23 -2.31 -0.13
CA GLY A 274 5.30 -3.40 -0.40
C GLY A 274 5.99 -4.76 -0.33
N TRP A 275 5.35 -5.73 0.32
CA TRP A 275 5.80 -7.11 0.28
C TRP A 275 5.35 -7.76 -1.03
N ILE A 276 6.29 -8.14 -1.88
CA ILE A 276 6.00 -8.75 -3.19
C ILE A 276 5.83 -10.26 -3.02
N TRP A 277 6.76 -10.89 -2.31
CA TRP A 277 6.80 -12.33 -2.12
C TRP A 277 7.65 -12.72 -0.92
N GLY A 278 7.33 -13.85 -0.32
CA GLY A 278 8.19 -14.46 0.68
C GLY A 278 7.81 -15.89 1.00
N ARG A 279 8.78 -16.61 1.55
CA ARG A 279 8.66 -17.99 2.01
C ARG A 279 9.72 -18.28 3.07
N ASN A 280 9.32 -18.80 4.23
CA ASN A 280 10.20 -18.94 5.38
C ASN A 280 10.86 -17.59 5.72
N ASP A 281 12.19 -17.53 5.76
CA ASP A 281 12.97 -16.31 6.02
C ASP A 281 13.30 -15.51 4.74
N TYR A 282 12.90 -15.97 3.55
CA TYR A 282 13.20 -15.30 2.29
C TYR A 282 12.09 -14.33 1.94
N ASN A 283 12.43 -13.07 1.71
CA ASN A 283 11.47 -12.03 1.37
C ASN A 283 11.98 -11.19 0.20
N ILE A 284 11.05 -10.71 -0.62
CA ILE A 284 11.27 -9.75 -1.69
C ILE A 284 10.29 -8.60 -1.47
N TYR A 285 10.82 -7.38 -1.45
CA TYR A 285 10.06 -6.16 -1.23
C TYR A 285 10.24 -5.17 -2.37
N ASP A 286 9.21 -4.38 -2.57
CA ASP A 286 9.25 -3.12 -3.29
C ASP A 286 9.83 -2.02 -2.37
N VAL A 287 10.36 -0.97 -2.98
CA VAL A 287 10.94 0.19 -2.30
C VAL A 287 10.34 1.51 -2.80
N THR A 288 10.36 2.50 -1.92
CA THR A 288 9.89 3.86 -2.21
C THR A 288 10.78 4.88 -1.51
N PRO A 289 10.92 6.11 -2.01
CA PRO A 289 11.69 7.14 -1.31
C PRO A 289 11.19 7.39 0.13
N SER A 290 12.12 7.62 1.06
CA SER A 290 11.77 7.97 2.44
C SER A 290 11.18 9.38 2.54
N ILE A 291 11.61 10.31 1.69
CA ILE A 291 11.04 11.66 1.58
C ILE A 291 10.00 11.67 0.45
N ARG A 292 8.73 11.90 0.81
CA ARG A 292 7.58 11.84 -0.09
C ARG A 292 6.77 13.14 -0.09
N GLY A 293 5.77 13.21 -0.96
CA GLY A 293 4.91 14.39 -1.15
C GLY A 293 5.39 15.29 -2.29
N THR A 294 4.71 16.41 -2.48
CA THR A 294 4.83 17.27 -3.67
C THR A 294 6.22 17.90 -3.87
N HIS A 295 6.99 18.02 -2.78
CA HIS A 295 8.34 18.58 -2.80
C HIS A 295 9.44 17.51 -2.65
N GLY A 296 9.06 16.23 -2.55
CA GLY A 296 10.00 15.12 -2.39
C GLY A 296 10.77 14.85 -3.69
N PRO A 297 12.12 14.91 -3.70
CA PRO A 297 12.90 14.74 -4.93
C PRO A 297 13.13 13.28 -5.30
N GLY A 298 12.78 12.34 -4.41
CA GLY A 298 13.05 10.92 -4.61
C GLY A 298 12.16 10.29 -5.69
N ILE A 299 12.74 9.37 -6.47
CA ILE A 299 12.11 8.69 -7.60
C ILE A 299 12.17 7.18 -7.39
N ARG A 300 11.06 6.50 -7.69
CA ARG A 300 10.97 5.04 -7.71
C ARG A 300 11.52 4.48 -9.01
N ALA A 301 12.57 3.66 -8.91
CA ALA A 301 13.18 3.01 -10.07
C ALA A 301 12.43 1.76 -10.54
N GLY A 302 11.45 1.26 -9.78
CA GLY A 302 10.71 0.02 -10.10
C GLY A 302 11.49 -1.28 -9.85
N THR A 303 12.64 -1.20 -9.18
CA THR A 303 13.46 -2.35 -8.77
C THR A 303 12.94 -2.97 -7.47
N PHE A 304 13.46 -4.15 -7.10
CA PHE A 304 13.13 -4.81 -5.83
C PHE A 304 14.35 -4.99 -4.92
N VAL A 305 14.08 -5.33 -3.66
CA VAL A 305 15.07 -5.73 -2.66
C VAL A 305 14.75 -7.11 -2.08
N GLY A 306 15.67 -8.05 -2.26
CA GLY A 306 15.71 -9.30 -1.51
C GLY A 306 16.20 -9.09 -0.08
N HIS A 307 15.54 -9.73 0.88
CA HIS A 307 15.90 -9.69 2.29
C HIS A 307 15.79 -11.08 2.93
N TYR A 308 16.75 -11.42 3.80
CA TYR A 308 16.73 -12.65 4.60
C TYR A 308 16.44 -12.35 6.07
N GLY A 309 15.38 -12.94 6.63
CA GLY A 309 14.89 -12.75 7.99
C GLY A 309 13.62 -11.88 8.08
N LEU A 310 13.14 -11.67 9.32
CA LEU A 310 12.01 -10.78 9.62
C LEU A 310 12.50 -9.32 9.58
N GLY A 311 11.83 -8.49 8.76
CA GLY A 311 12.22 -7.10 8.44
C GLY A 311 11.97 -6.06 9.54
N ASP A 312 12.29 -6.35 10.80
CA ASP A 312 12.15 -5.37 11.88
C ASP A 312 13.37 -4.41 11.88
N ASN A 313 13.11 -3.12 11.67
CA ASN A 313 14.02 -1.97 11.87
C ASN A 313 15.25 -1.82 10.95
N ARG A 314 15.20 -2.23 9.66
CA ARG A 314 16.32 -1.99 8.74
C ARG A 314 15.93 -1.17 7.52
N THR A 315 16.83 -0.29 7.10
CA THR A 315 16.77 0.40 5.81
C THR A 315 17.04 -0.59 4.68
N PRO A 316 16.36 -0.48 3.52
CA PRO A 316 16.70 -1.24 2.32
C PRO A 316 18.17 -1.12 1.96
N SER A 317 18.75 -2.16 1.37
CA SER A 317 20.16 -2.18 0.96
C SER A 317 20.44 -1.41 -0.34
N VAL A 318 19.41 -0.80 -0.93
CA VAL A 318 19.46 -0.05 -2.20
C VAL A 318 18.92 1.35 -1.97
N SER A 319 19.22 2.25 -2.89
CA SER A 319 18.71 3.62 -2.87
C SER A 319 17.74 3.89 -4.01
N CYS A 320 16.94 4.92 -3.82
CA CYS A 320 16.01 5.46 -4.79
C CYS A 320 16.75 6.50 -5.62
N LEU A 321 16.26 6.81 -6.81
CA LEU A 321 16.84 7.89 -7.62
C LEU A 321 16.42 9.25 -7.04
N LYS A 322 17.11 10.32 -7.41
CA LYS A 322 16.80 11.68 -6.96
C LYS A 322 16.82 12.64 -8.13
N ASN A 323 15.76 13.45 -8.25
CA ASN A 323 15.69 14.54 -9.21
C ASN A 323 16.38 15.78 -8.64
N LEU A 324 17.46 16.24 -9.27
CA LEU A 324 18.12 17.50 -8.92
C LEU A 324 17.59 18.69 -9.72
N ASN A 325 16.80 18.44 -10.77
CA ASN A 325 16.17 19.47 -11.58
C ASN A 325 14.84 19.93 -10.97
N SER A 326 14.33 21.08 -11.45
CA SER A 326 13.02 21.60 -11.04
C SER A 326 11.90 20.67 -11.51
N ILE A 327 11.12 20.14 -10.55
CA ILE A 327 9.98 19.24 -10.77
C ILE A 327 8.96 19.84 -11.76
N SER A 328 8.70 21.14 -11.68
CA SER A 328 7.74 21.85 -12.55
C SER A 328 8.03 21.71 -14.06
N LYS A 329 9.28 21.42 -14.46
CA LYS A 329 9.64 21.27 -15.88
C LYS A 329 9.05 20.04 -16.55
N ILE A 330 8.74 19.01 -15.76
CA ILE A 330 8.29 17.69 -16.26
C ILE A 330 6.80 17.44 -15.99
N MET A 331 6.11 18.42 -15.40
CA MET A 331 4.68 18.36 -15.11
C MET A 331 3.83 18.71 -16.34
N PRO A 332 2.60 18.17 -16.45
CA PRO A 332 1.70 18.49 -17.55
C PRO A 332 1.20 19.94 -17.45
N ASN A 333 1.13 20.64 -18.59
CA ASN A 333 0.46 21.94 -18.68
C ASN A 333 -1.08 21.79 -18.71
N GLU A 334 -1.83 22.89 -18.69
CA GLU A 334 -3.30 22.85 -18.66
C GLU A 334 -3.94 22.05 -19.81
N LYS A 335 -3.44 22.21 -21.04
CA LYS A 335 -3.96 21.45 -22.20
C LYS A 335 -3.70 19.96 -22.05
N GLN A 336 -2.55 19.60 -21.48
CA GLN A 336 -2.21 18.21 -21.21
C GLN A 336 -3.08 17.66 -20.06
N ILE A 337 -3.34 18.42 -19.00
CA ILE A 337 -4.27 18.05 -17.93
C ILE A 337 -5.68 17.80 -18.49
N GLU A 338 -6.19 18.72 -19.33
CA GLU A 338 -7.49 18.55 -19.99
C GLU A 338 -7.53 17.26 -20.82
N ALA A 339 -6.50 17.01 -21.63
CA ALA A 339 -6.41 15.78 -22.43
C ALA A 339 -6.34 14.51 -21.57
N ILE A 340 -5.62 14.54 -20.44
CA ILE A 340 -5.52 13.42 -19.50
C ILE A 340 -6.91 13.13 -18.90
N LEU A 341 -7.63 14.17 -18.45
CA LEU A 341 -8.98 14.03 -17.89
C LEU A 341 -9.99 13.52 -18.92
N GLN A 342 -9.89 13.94 -20.18
CA GLN A 342 -10.73 13.38 -21.24
C GLN A 342 -10.53 11.87 -21.44
N VAL A 343 -9.31 11.38 -21.23
CA VAL A 343 -8.94 9.97 -21.45
C VAL A 343 -9.18 9.10 -20.22
N TYR A 344 -8.90 9.60 -19.02
CA TYR A 344 -8.83 8.78 -17.81
C TYR A 344 -9.83 9.15 -16.71
N SER A 345 -10.57 10.25 -16.82
CA SER A 345 -11.57 10.59 -15.80
C SER A 345 -12.61 9.48 -15.69
N PRO A 346 -12.86 8.94 -14.48
CA PRO A 346 -13.75 7.80 -14.33
C PRO A 346 -15.24 8.20 -14.44
N ASN A 347 -16.08 7.18 -14.64
CA ASN A 347 -17.49 7.29 -14.25
C ASN A 347 -17.66 6.75 -12.83
N LEU A 348 -18.34 7.53 -12.00
CA LEU A 348 -18.74 7.12 -10.67
C LEU A 348 -20.17 6.59 -10.71
N TYR A 349 -20.33 5.29 -10.48
CA TYR A 349 -21.61 4.63 -10.33
C TYR A 349 -22.08 4.77 -8.88
N LEU A 350 -23.29 5.29 -8.71
CA LEU A 350 -23.97 5.35 -7.43
C LEU A 350 -24.86 4.11 -7.29
N HIS A 351 -25.04 3.65 -6.06
CA HIS A 351 -25.95 2.55 -5.76
C HIS A 351 -27.39 2.90 -6.21
N SER A 352 -28.19 1.93 -6.67
CA SER A 352 -29.54 2.22 -7.22
C SER A 352 -30.50 2.74 -6.15
N ASP A 353 -30.29 2.32 -4.90
CA ASP A 353 -30.99 2.83 -3.73
C ASP A 353 -30.40 4.14 -3.16
N GLU A 354 -29.42 4.77 -3.82
CA GLU A 354 -28.82 6.01 -3.30
C GLU A 354 -29.82 7.17 -3.32
N GLU A 355 -30.06 7.74 -2.14
CA GLU A 355 -30.96 8.87 -1.92
C GLU A 355 -30.21 10.21 -1.91
N TYR A 356 -28.91 10.19 -1.58
CA TYR A 356 -28.08 11.38 -1.38
C TYR A 356 -27.06 11.50 -2.52
N LEU A 357 -27.44 12.20 -3.57
CA LEU A 357 -26.63 12.35 -4.78
C LEU A 357 -25.55 13.42 -4.62
N PRO A 358 -24.45 13.37 -5.38
CA PRO A 358 -23.47 14.46 -5.39
C PRO A 358 -24.06 15.72 -5.99
N SER A 359 -23.44 16.87 -5.72
CA SER A 359 -23.77 18.16 -6.34
C SER A 359 -22.53 19.04 -6.48
N SER A 360 -22.60 20.11 -7.28
CA SER A 360 -21.57 21.14 -7.16
C SER A 360 -21.72 21.94 -5.86
N VAL A 361 -20.60 22.39 -5.30
CA VAL A 361 -20.53 23.30 -4.16
C VAL A 361 -21.33 24.58 -4.43
N ASN A 362 -21.25 25.12 -5.66
CA ASN A 362 -22.02 26.30 -6.03
C ASN A 362 -23.53 26.04 -6.08
N TRP A 363 -23.96 24.84 -6.50
CA TRP A 363 -25.37 24.46 -6.39
C TRP A 363 -25.79 24.43 -4.93
N PHE A 364 -25.01 23.78 -4.06
CA PHE A 364 -25.31 23.70 -2.63
C PHE A 364 -25.46 25.09 -1.99
N PHE A 365 -24.52 26.00 -2.24
CA PHE A 365 -24.59 27.38 -1.75
C PHE A 365 -25.80 28.14 -2.30
N SER A 366 -26.05 28.03 -3.61
CA SER A 366 -27.18 28.72 -4.27
C SER A 366 -28.55 28.19 -3.86
N ASN A 367 -28.59 27.01 -3.21
CA ASN A 367 -29.81 26.35 -2.77
C ASN A 367 -30.06 26.49 -1.26
N GLY A 368 -29.39 27.45 -0.60
CA GLY A 368 -29.73 27.89 0.75
C GLY A 368 -28.83 27.32 1.84
N ALA A 369 -27.63 26.83 1.52
CA ALA A 369 -26.62 26.54 2.53
C ALA A 369 -26.25 27.80 3.33
N LEU A 370 -26.00 27.59 4.62
CA LEU A 370 -25.87 28.65 5.61
C LEU A 370 -24.56 28.53 6.37
N LEU A 371 -23.92 29.67 6.63
CA LEU A 371 -22.78 29.78 7.52
C LEU A 371 -23.26 30.14 8.93
N TYR A 372 -22.93 29.29 9.87
CA TYR A 372 -23.21 29.48 11.29
C TYR A 372 -21.97 29.95 12.03
N LYS A 373 -22.20 30.66 13.13
CA LYS A 373 -21.16 31.16 14.02
C LYS A 373 -21.45 30.78 15.46
N LYS A 374 -20.44 30.25 16.15
CA LYS A 374 -20.53 29.91 17.57
C LYS A 374 -20.83 31.15 18.40
N GLY A 375 -21.86 31.06 19.25
CA GLY A 375 -22.36 32.18 20.05
C GLY A 375 -23.39 33.08 19.33
N ASP A 376 -23.63 32.88 18.04
CA ASP A 376 -24.66 33.59 17.25
C ASP A 376 -25.43 32.65 16.31
N ALA A 377 -25.62 31.39 16.73
CA ALA A 377 -26.22 30.34 15.91
C ALA A 377 -27.68 30.59 15.51
N LEU A 378 -28.35 31.58 16.13
CA LEU A 378 -29.73 31.98 15.79
C LEU A 378 -29.79 32.90 14.56
N ASN A 379 -28.66 33.45 14.11
CA ASN A 379 -28.57 34.37 12.98
C ASN A 379 -27.57 33.86 11.92
N PRO A 380 -27.80 32.67 11.32
CA PRO A 380 -26.94 32.18 10.26
C PRO A 380 -27.02 33.08 9.02
N VAL A 381 -25.94 33.13 8.23
CA VAL A 381 -25.87 33.95 7.03
C VAL A 381 -25.82 33.09 5.77
N PRO A 382 -26.55 33.45 4.69
CA PRO A 382 -26.43 32.76 3.40
C PRO A 382 -25.00 32.76 2.88
N ILE A 383 -24.55 31.61 2.39
CA ILE A 383 -23.24 31.49 1.75
C ILE A 383 -23.34 32.05 0.32
N GLN A 384 -22.42 32.95 -0.02
CA GLN A 384 -22.34 33.53 -1.35
C GLN A 384 -21.76 32.52 -2.35
N GLN A 385 -22.00 32.75 -3.64
CA GLN A 385 -21.39 31.96 -4.70
C GLN A 385 -19.87 31.88 -4.51
N ASN A 386 -19.29 30.72 -4.78
CA ASN A 386 -17.88 30.41 -4.56
C ASN A 386 -17.40 30.51 -3.10
N GLY A 387 -18.29 30.75 -2.13
CA GLY A 387 -17.94 30.86 -0.71
C GLY A 387 -17.17 32.14 -0.36
N THR A 388 -17.34 33.23 -1.11
CA THR A 388 -16.57 34.49 -0.93
C THR A 388 -16.74 35.15 0.44
N ASN A 389 -17.81 34.84 1.16
CA ASN A 389 -18.07 35.33 2.52
C ASN A 389 -17.71 34.32 3.61
N LEU A 390 -17.14 33.16 3.27
CA LEU A 390 -16.60 32.21 4.24
C LEU A 390 -15.30 32.76 4.85
N PRO A 391 -15.00 32.48 6.13
CA PRO A 391 -13.69 32.75 6.71
C PRO A 391 -12.56 32.23 5.83
N GLN A 392 -11.62 33.11 5.48
CA GLN A 392 -10.48 32.82 4.60
C GLN A 392 -9.17 32.62 5.38
N ASP A 393 -9.26 32.60 6.70
CA ASP A 393 -8.10 32.33 7.55
C ASP A 393 -7.88 30.81 7.66
N GLN A 394 -6.61 30.37 7.65
CA GLN A 394 -6.21 28.96 7.73
C GLN A 394 -6.25 28.45 9.18
N VAL A 395 -7.28 28.84 9.94
CA VAL A 395 -7.46 28.44 11.33
C VAL A 395 -8.42 27.27 11.40
N TYR A 396 -8.00 26.24 12.13
CA TYR A 396 -8.80 25.08 12.48
C TYR A 396 -9.36 25.27 13.90
N ASP A 397 -10.64 25.64 14.00
CA ASP A 397 -11.36 25.90 15.24
C ASP A 397 -12.87 25.62 15.08
N ASP A 398 -13.61 25.60 16.20
CA ASP A 398 -15.06 25.34 16.22
C ASP A 398 -15.90 26.64 16.13
N ALA A 399 -15.32 27.71 15.58
CA ALA A 399 -15.93 29.03 15.58
C ALA A 399 -17.04 29.18 14.54
N TYR A 400 -16.98 28.43 13.44
CA TYR A 400 -17.91 28.48 12.32
C TYR A 400 -18.18 27.08 11.78
N TRP A 401 -19.37 26.85 11.23
CA TRP A 401 -19.67 25.63 10.46
C TRP A 401 -20.68 25.94 9.35
N ILE A 402 -20.74 25.09 8.34
CA ILE A 402 -21.76 25.14 7.29
C ILE A 402 -22.91 24.19 7.67
N ASP A 403 -24.15 24.57 7.37
CA ASP A 403 -25.32 23.68 7.53
C ASP A 403 -26.32 23.88 6.39
N LEU A 404 -27.29 22.98 6.34
CA LEU A 404 -28.42 22.96 5.41
C LEU A 404 -29.37 24.16 5.61
N PRO A 405 -30.27 24.44 4.65
CA PRO A 405 -31.36 25.40 4.83
C PRO A 405 -32.19 25.11 6.09
N VAL A 406 -32.73 26.18 6.70
CA VAL A 406 -33.54 26.07 7.94
C VAL A 406 -34.91 25.44 7.70
N ASP A 407 -35.51 25.65 6.53
CA ASP A 407 -36.84 25.13 6.23
C ASP A 407 -36.79 23.66 5.80
N ASP A 408 -37.66 22.83 6.38
CA ASP A 408 -37.62 21.37 6.22
C ASP A 408 -37.75 20.91 4.75
N GLU A 409 -38.58 21.59 3.96
CA GLU A 409 -38.79 21.24 2.54
C GLU A 409 -37.52 21.47 1.69
N ASN A 410 -36.85 22.62 1.83
CA ASN A 410 -35.57 22.83 1.17
C ASN A 410 -34.47 21.99 1.79
N LYS A 411 -34.49 21.75 3.10
CA LYS A 411 -33.51 20.91 3.78
C LYS A 411 -33.49 19.51 3.17
N ASP A 412 -34.64 18.85 3.07
CA ASP A 412 -34.74 17.50 2.50
C ASP A 412 -34.37 17.47 1.02
N ARG A 413 -34.80 18.48 0.25
CA ARG A 413 -34.41 18.64 -1.17
C ARG A 413 -32.91 18.84 -1.35
N VAL A 414 -32.26 19.63 -0.49
CA VAL A 414 -30.82 19.90 -0.58
C VAL A 414 -30.01 18.68 -0.16
N LYS A 415 -30.47 17.91 0.84
CA LYS A 415 -29.84 16.64 1.21
C LYS A 415 -29.77 15.65 0.05
N GLN A 416 -30.82 15.56 -0.76
CA GLN A 416 -30.87 14.67 -1.93
C GLN A 416 -29.81 15.02 -3.00
N GLY A 417 -29.27 16.24 -2.96
CA GLY A 417 -28.27 16.70 -3.91
C GLY A 417 -28.81 16.90 -5.33
N ASN A 418 -27.89 17.01 -6.29
CA ASN A 418 -28.24 17.30 -7.67
C ASN A 418 -27.14 16.82 -8.63
N LEU A 419 -27.33 15.59 -9.11
CA LEU A 419 -26.40 14.91 -10.00
C LEU A 419 -26.11 15.70 -11.29
N GLU A 420 -27.10 16.44 -11.83
CA GLU A 420 -26.92 17.26 -13.02
C GLU A 420 -25.89 18.39 -12.79
N SER A 421 -25.91 19.01 -11.61
CA SER A 421 -24.94 20.03 -11.21
C SER A 421 -23.58 19.47 -10.86
N ALA A 422 -23.50 18.20 -10.46
CA ALA A 422 -22.28 17.58 -9.93
C ALA A 422 -21.09 17.74 -10.89
N GLU A 423 -19.93 18.00 -10.31
CA GLU A 423 -18.65 18.18 -10.98
C GLU A 423 -17.54 17.69 -10.05
N SER A 424 -16.43 17.20 -10.61
CA SER A 424 -15.26 16.86 -9.83
C SER A 424 -14.37 18.08 -9.61
N TYR A 425 -13.83 18.24 -8.40
CA TYR A 425 -12.88 19.31 -8.10
C TYR A 425 -11.47 18.76 -8.17
N VAL A 426 -10.73 19.18 -9.20
CA VAL A 426 -9.45 18.59 -9.58
C VAL A 426 -8.30 19.34 -8.92
N HIS A 427 -7.48 18.60 -8.18
CA HIS A 427 -6.19 19.03 -7.65
C HIS A 427 -5.09 18.21 -8.32
N VAL A 428 -4.17 18.89 -9.01
CA VAL A 428 -3.03 18.25 -9.70
C VAL A 428 -1.76 18.50 -8.90
N LYS A 429 -1.05 17.41 -8.55
CA LYS A 429 0.15 17.49 -7.73
C LYS A 429 1.30 16.60 -8.25
N PRO A 430 2.56 17.05 -8.18
CA PRO A 430 3.71 16.24 -8.54
C PRO A 430 3.95 15.13 -7.52
N MET A 431 4.36 13.95 -7.98
CA MET A 431 4.75 12.82 -7.13
C MET A 431 6.05 12.18 -7.60
N PHE A 432 6.79 11.57 -6.66
CA PHE A 432 8.04 10.86 -6.90
C PHE A 432 9.04 11.67 -7.73
N GLY A 433 9.49 12.81 -7.21
CA GLY A 433 10.44 13.69 -7.92
C GLY A 433 9.90 14.23 -9.24
N GLY A 434 8.57 14.26 -9.41
CA GLY A 434 7.88 14.69 -10.62
C GLY A 434 7.80 13.64 -11.73
N THR A 435 8.23 12.40 -11.50
CA THR A 435 8.10 11.32 -12.49
C THR A 435 6.67 10.83 -12.65
N PHE A 436 5.82 11.14 -11.69
CA PHE A 436 4.38 10.94 -11.76
C PHE A 436 3.64 12.25 -11.43
N THR A 437 2.43 12.35 -11.94
CA THR A 437 1.44 13.36 -11.57
C THR A 437 0.23 12.66 -10.98
N ASP A 438 -0.12 13.04 -9.74
CA ASP A 438 -1.38 12.63 -9.13
C ASP A 438 -2.45 13.67 -9.49
N ILE A 439 -3.56 13.21 -10.07
CA ILE A 439 -4.76 14.00 -10.35
C ILE A 439 -5.83 13.55 -9.35
N VAL A 440 -5.98 14.31 -8.28
CA VAL A 440 -6.96 14.08 -7.22
C VAL A 440 -8.29 14.69 -7.65
N MET A 441 -9.34 13.87 -7.69
CA MET A 441 -10.67 14.25 -8.16
C MET A 441 -11.66 14.17 -7.00
N TRP A 442 -11.92 15.31 -6.37
CA TRP A 442 -12.83 15.41 -5.23
C TRP A 442 -14.29 15.45 -5.68
N ILE A 443 -15.16 14.82 -4.91
CA ILE A 443 -16.61 14.76 -5.08
C ILE A 443 -17.24 15.34 -3.83
N PHE A 444 -18.22 16.22 -4.01
CA PHE A 444 -18.97 16.80 -2.91
C PHE A 444 -20.39 16.23 -2.88
N TYR A 445 -20.81 15.75 -1.72
CA TYR A 445 -22.21 15.44 -1.43
C TYR A 445 -22.74 16.44 -0.40
N PRO A 446 -23.93 17.02 -0.59
CA PRO A 446 -24.55 17.86 0.42
C PRO A 446 -24.84 17.15 1.75
N PHE A 447 -24.98 15.83 1.71
CA PHE A 447 -25.33 15.01 2.88
C PHE A 447 -24.79 13.60 2.73
N ASN A 448 -24.23 13.05 3.81
CA ASN A 448 -23.89 11.64 3.96
C ASN A 448 -25.02 10.93 4.72
N GLY A 449 -25.46 9.78 4.21
CA GLY A 449 -26.57 9.04 4.78
C GLY A 449 -26.18 8.18 5.99
N PRO A 450 -27.15 7.48 6.60
CA PRO A 450 -26.89 6.68 7.78
C PRO A 450 -26.11 5.40 7.45
N ALA A 451 -25.14 5.09 8.32
CA ALA A 451 -24.29 3.92 8.21
C ALA A 451 -25.08 2.62 8.39
N ARG A 452 -24.54 1.56 7.78
CA ARG A 452 -25.08 0.21 7.82
C ARG A 452 -24.05 -0.74 8.40
N ALA A 453 -24.52 -1.78 9.06
CA ALA A 453 -23.67 -2.81 9.62
C ALA A 453 -24.17 -4.21 9.25
N LYS A 454 -23.26 -5.17 9.26
CA LYS A 454 -23.56 -6.60 9.16
C LYS A 454 -23.16 -7.28 10.46
N LEU A 455 -23.99 -8.19 10.90
CA LEU A 455 -23.79 -9.02 12.08
C LEU A 455 -24.08 -10.48 11.71
N GLU A 456 -23.04 -11.17 11.26
CA GLU A 456 -23.11 -12.51 10.67
C GLU A 456 -24.09 -12.56 9.48
N PHE A 457 -25.30 -13.05 9.71
CA PHE A 457 -26.36 -13.21 8.72
C PHE A 457 -27.40 -12.08 8.73
N LEU A 458 -27.30 -11.12 9.66
CA LEU A 458 -28.24 -10.00 9.82
C LEU A 458 -27.63 -8.69 9.32
N ASP A 459 -28.36 -7.95 8.50
CA ASP A 459 -28.01 -6.58 8.10
C ASP A 459 -28.79 -5.58 8.96
N ILE A 460 -28.11 -4.57 9.49
CA ILE A 460 -28.62 -3.61 10.48
C ILE A 460 -28.46 -2.19 9.92
N LYS A 461 -29.55 -1.42 9.91
CA LYS A 461 -29.50 0.04 9.70
C LYS A 461 -29.17 0.70 11.04
N LEU A 462 -28.15 1.55 11.10
CA LEU A 462 -27.69 2.14 12.36
C LEU A 462 -28.46 3.40 12.76
N GLY A 463 -29.71 3.56 12.31
CA GLY A 463 -30.52 4.74 12.62
C GLY A 463 -29.92 5.98 11.97
N LYS A 464 -29.45 6.93 12.79
CA LYS A 464 -28.79 8.18 12.35
C LYS A 464 -27.27 8.13 12.43
N ILE A 465 -26.70 7.04 12.92
CA ILE A 465 -25.26 6.92 13.15
C ILE A 465 -24.55 7.03 11.79
N GLY A 466 -23.56 7.92 11.71
CA GLY A 466 -22.78 8.19 10.51
C GLY A 466 -23.43 9.14 9.50
N GLU A 467 -24.69 9.54 9.66
CA GLU A 467 -25.24 10.61 8.81
C GLU A 467 -24.53 11.94 9.14
N HIS A 468 -24.31 12.83 8.17
CA HIS A 468 -23.79 14.17 8.44
C HIS A 468 -24.01 15.11 7.26
N VAL A 469 -24.06 16.42 7.53
CA VAL A 469 -24.09 17.44 6.47
C VAL A 469 -22.69 17.59 5.87
N GLY A 470 -22.67 17.73 4.55
CA GLY A 470 -21.46 17.83 3.75
C GLY A 470 -20.67 16.53 3.74
N ASP A 471 -20.16 16.15 2.58
CA ASP A 471 -19.29 14.99 2.47
C ASP A 471 -18.29 15.20 1.35
N TRP A 472 -17.05 14.80 1.60
CA TRP A 472 -15.93 15.00 0.69
C TRP A 472 -15.20 13.69 0.48
N GLU A 473 -15.43 13.11 -0.69
CA GLU A 473 -14.77 11.89 -1.13
C GLU A 473 -13.86 12.17 -2.33
N HIS A 474 -12.91 11.29 -2.61
CA HIS A 474 -12.06 11.44 -3.80
C HIS A 474 -11.57 10.12 -4.37
N VAL A 475 -11.17 10.20 -5.64
CA VAL A 475 -10.28 9.23 -6.26
C VAL A 475 -9.05 9.95 -6.80
N THR A 476 -7.91 9.27 -6.86
CA THR A 476 -6.67 9.86 -7.39
C THR A 476 -6.16 9.05 -8.56
N LEU A 477 -5.96 9.68 -9.71
CA LEU A 477 -5.29 9.07 -10.86
C LEU A 477 -3.78 9.30 -10.74
N ARG A 478 -2.96 8.25 -10.87
CA ARG A 478 -1.50 8.37 -10.91
C ARG A 478 -0.98 8.17 -12.33
N ILE A 479 -0.58 9.28 -12.95
CA ILE A 479 -0.18 9.37 -14.36
C ILE A 479 1.35 9.44 -14.45
N SER A 480 1.95 8.64 -15.33
CA SER A 480 3.39 8.71 -15.58
C SER A 480 3.74 9.92 -16.44
N ASN A 481 4.73 10.70 -16.02
CA ASN A 481 5.22 11.83 -16.80
C ASN A 481 6.19 11.43 -17.92
N PHE A 482 6.52 10.13 -18.03
CA PHE A 482 7.30 9.60 -19.15
C PHE A 482 6.46 9.45 -20.42
N ASP A 483 5.23 8.98 -20.31
CA ASP A 483 4.38 8.61 -21.45
C ASP A 483 2.90 9.00 -21.32
N GLY A 484 2.50 9.56 -20.18
CA GLY A 484 1.12 9.93 -19.87
C GLY A 484 0.20 8.75 -19.60
N GLN A 485 0.72 7.54 -19.33
CA GLN A 485 -0.13 6.39 -19.02
C GLN A 485 -0.64 6.41 -17.57
N LEU A 486 -1.86 5.93 -17.37
CA LEU A 486 -2.45 5.68 -16.05
C LEU A 486 -1.85 4.38 -15.46
N TRP A 487 -1.17 4.50 -14.32
CA TRP A 487 -0.53 3.35 -13.67
C TRP A 487 -1.30 2.82 -12.47
N HIS A 488 -1.87 3.72 -11.68
CA HIS A 488 -2.65 3.36 -10.51
C HIS A 488 -3.80 4.33 -10.32
N MET A 489 -4.86 3.85 -9.65
CA MET A 489 -5.91 4.70 -9.10
C MET A 489 -6.03 4.45 -7.61
N TYR A 490 -6.10 5.52 -6.84
CA TYR A 490 -6.45 5.47 -5.42
C TYR A 490 -7.95 5.65 -5.25
N PHE A 491 -8.55 4.83 -4.39
CA PHE A 491 -9.95 4.89 -4.03
C PHE A 491 -10.06 5.29 -2.56
N SER A 492 -10.56 6.50 -2.29
CA SER A 492 -10.79 6.96 -0.91
C SER A 492 -11.87 6.11 -0.27
N GLN A 493 -11.59 5.62 0.94
CA GLN A 493 -12.54 4.95 1.80
C GLN A 493 -12.38 5.56 3.19
N HIS A 494 -13.38 5.39 4.06
CA HIS A 494 -13.40 5.75 5.48
C HIS A 494 -12.13 6.46 6.04
N ALA A 495 -11.29 5.74 6.79
CA ALA A 495 -10.10 6.32 7.44
C ALA A 495 -8.82 6.25 6.59
N LYS A 496 -8.85 5.55 5.45
CA LYS A 496 -7.74 5.23 4.55
C LYS A 496 -8.32 4.68 3.25
N GLY A 497 -7.53 4.57 2.19
CA GLY A 497 -8.00 4.01 0.93
C GLY A 497 -7.18 2.84 0.41
N GLU A 498 -7.31 2.60 -0.88
CA GLU A 498 -6.59 1.55 -1.59
C GLU A 498 -6.03 2.07 -2.92
N TRP A 499 -4.72 1.88 -3.11
CA TRP A 499 -4.09 2.01 -4.43
C TRP A 499 -4.29 0.72 -5.23
N VAL A 500 -4.95 0.85 -6.38
CA VAL A 500 -5.23 -0.25 -7.31
C VAL A 500 -4.45 -0.04 -8.59
N ASP A 501 -3.77 -1.09 -9.04
CA ASP A 501 -3.03 -1.16 -10.29
C ASP A 501 -3.98 -1.13 -11.49
N SER A 502 -3.62 -0.41 -12.56
CA SER A 502 -4.45 -0.31 -13.77
C SER A 502 -4.87 -1.65 -14.39
N SER A 503 -4.05 -2.70 -14.23
CA SER A 503 -4.38 -4.05 -14.71
C SER A 503 -5.53 -4.72 -13.96
N LYS A 504 -5.92 -4.18 -12.81
CA LYS A 504 -7.03 -4.67 -11.98
C LYS A 504 -8.27 -3.77 -12.01
N LEU A 505 -8.21 -2.63 -12.72
CA LEU A 505 -9.36 -1.74 -12.83
C LEU A 505 -10.44 -2.32 -13.76
N GLU A 506 -11.67 -1.92 -13.50
CA GLU A 506 -12.77 -2.08 -14.43
C GLU A 506 -12.87 -0.86 -15.35
N PHE A 507 -13.18 -1.11 -16.62
CA PHE A 507 -13.28 -0.07 -17.63
C PHE A 507 -14.62 -0.14 -18.35
N GLN A 508 -15.10 1.01 -18.82
CA GLN A 508 -16.35 1.12 -19.57
C GLN A 508 -16.33 0.23 -20.82
N HIS A 509 -17.49 -0.32 -21.16
CA HIS A 509 -17.65 -1.12 -22.37
C HIS A 509 -17.79 -0.29 -23.65
N ASP A 510 -17.98 1.02 -23.53
CA ASP A 510 -18.12 1.94 -24.67
C ASP A 510 -16.80 2.25 -25.37
N SER A 511 -16.79 3.25 -26.26
CA SER A 511 -15.62 3.69 -27.00
C SER A 511 -14.63 4.51 -26.18
N THR A 512 -15.07 5.10 -25.07
CA THR A 512 -14.20 5.91 -24.21
C THR A 512 -13.31 5.03 -23.37
N LYS A 513 -13.77 3.83 -22.95
CA LYS A 513 -13.00 2.87 -22.14
C LYS A 513 -12.43 3.50 -20.86
N ARG A 514 -13.09 4.52 -20.31
CA ARG A 514 -12.66 5.18 -19.07
C ARG A 514 -12.83 4.24 -17.86
N PRO A 515 -12.06 4.42 -16.78
CA PRO A 515 -12.19 3.60 -15.57
C PRO A 515 -13.58 3.74 -14.92
N ASN A 516 -13.99 2.72 -14.18
CA ASN A 516 -15.18 2.73 -13.34
C ASN A 516 -14.79 2.95 -11.87
N VAL A 517 -15.65 3.66 -11.15
CA VAL A 517 -15.61 3.81 -9.69
C VAL A 517 -17.01 3.50 -9.17
N TYR A 518 -17.12 2.82 -8.03
CA TYR A 518 -18.40 2.54 -7.39
C TYR A 518 -18.44 3.18 -6.01
N ALA A 519 -19.40 4.07 -5.78
CA ALA A 519 -19.65 4.66 -4.46
C ALA A 519 -20.46 3.69 -3.59
N SER A 520 -20.13 3.60 -2.30
CA SER A 520 -20.95 2.87 -1.35
C SER A 520 -22.25 3.62 -1.06
N LEU A 521 -23.33 2.85 -0.89
CA LEU A 521 -24.63 3.38 -0.51
C LEU A 521 -24.53 4.15 0.82
N HIS A 522 -25.04 5.38 0.81
CA HIS A 522 -25.06 6.37 1.88
C HIS A 522 -23.70 6.92 2.34
N GLY A 523 -22.71 6.05 2.48
CA GLY A 523 -21.38 6.39 3.03
C GLY A 523 -20.37 6.84 1.98
N HIS A 524 -20.72 6.76 0.69
CA HIS A 524 -20.00 7.27 -0.48
C HIS A 524 -18.54 6.86 -0.69
N ALA A 525 -17.96 6.03 0.18
CA ALA A 525 -16.63 5.45 0.01
C ALA A 525 -16.48 4.84 -1.38
N ALA A 526 -15.35 5.11 -2.02
CA ALA A 526 -15.07 4.71 -3.39
C ALA A 526 -14.44 3.31 -3.44
N TYR A 527 -14.87 2.50 -4.41
CA TYR A 527 -14.36 1.15 -4.62
C TYR A 527 -14.09 0.86 -6.11
N PRO A 528 -13.07 0.04 -6.40
CA PRO A 528 -12.72 -0.37 -7.78
C PRO A 528 -13.70 -1.38 -8.39
N HIS A 529 -14.47 -2.07 -7.55
CA HIS A 529 -15.36 -3.15 -7.95
C HIS A 529 -16.72 -3.02 -7.25
N SER A 530 -17.78 -3.39 -7.95
CA SER A 530 -19.11 -3.52 -7.36
C SER A 530 -19.20 -4.72 -6.40
N GLY A 531 -19.97 -4.59 -5.33
CA GLY A 531 -20.25 -5.66 -4.38
C GLY A 531 -20.31 -5.19 -2.93
N LEU A 532 -20.27 -6.15 -2.01
CA LEU A 532 -20.23 -5.89 -0.58
C LEU A 532 -18.77 -5.81 -0.11
N VAL A 533 -18.41 -4.69 0.49
CA VAL A 533 -17.19 -4.57 1.29
C VAL A 533 -17.56 -4.48 2.76
N LEU A 534 -17.01 -5.38 3.57
CA LEU A 534 -17.27 -5.43 5.01
C LEU A 534 -16.03 -4.96 5.78
N ASN A 535 -16.14 -3.80 6.43
CA ASN A 535 -15.12 -3.29 7.33
C ASN A 535 -15.31 -3.90 8.73
N GLY A 536 -14.76 -5.09 8.89
CA GLY A 536 -14.82 -5.88 10.12
C GLY A 536 -14.25 -7.28 9.94
N LYS A 537 -14.62 -8.22 10.81
CA LYS A 537 -14.11 -9.61 10.80
C LYS A 537 -15.23 -10.59 11.05
N ASP A 538 -15.07 -11.81 10.53
CA ASP A 538 -15.97 -12.93 10.80
C ASP A 538 -17.45 -12.63 10.50
N GLY A 539 -17.72 -11.82 9.47
CA GLY A 539 -19.08 -11.43 9.08
C GLY A 539 -19.70 -10.32 9.94
N VAL A 540 -18.92 -9.68 10.81
CA VAL A 540 -19.34 -8.61 11.73
C VAL A 540 -18.58 -7.33 11.42
N GLY A 541 -19.26 -6.23 11.08
CA GLY A 541 -18.61 -4.95 10.75
C GLY A 541 -19.50 -3.90 10.08
N ILE A 542 -18.93 -2.73 9.78
CA ILE A 542 -19.57 -1.72 8.92
C ILE A 542 -19.65 -2.26 7.49
N ARG A 543 -20.78 -2.01 6.85
CA ARG A 543 -21.15 -2.56 5.56
C ARG A 543 -21.21 -1.45 4.51
N ASP A 544 -20.39 -1.60 3.48
CA ASP A 544 -20.43 -0.79 2.27
C ASP A 544 -20.98 -1.63 1.12
N ASP A 545 -22.13 -1.22 0.61
CA ASP A 545 -22.77 -1.84 -0.55
C ASP A 545 -22.53 -0.98 -1.79
N THR A 546 -21.93 -1.55 -2.82
CA THR A 546 -21.69 -0.88 -4.09
C THR A 546 -22.34 -1.68 -5.23
N GLU A 547 -22.88 -1.00 -6.24
CA GLU A 547 -23.44 -1.65 -7.42
C GLU A 547 -23.38 -0.72 -8.65
N PRO A 548 -23.44 -1.25 -9.88
CA PRO A 548 -23.55 -0.44 -11.09
C PRO A 548 -24.97 0.12 -11.25
N GLY A 549 -25.38 1.03 -10.37
CA GLY A 549 -26.69 1.65 -10.43
C GLY A 549 -26.86 2.58 -11.64
N SER A 550 -28.10 3.02 -11.89
CA SER A 550 -28.43 3.85 -13.06
C SER A 550 -27.96 5.30 -12.94
N ASN A 551 -27.74 5.78 -11.72
CA ASN A 551 -27.22 7.13 -11.47
C ASN A 551 -25.70 7.09 -11.60
N VAL A 552 -25.18 7.81 -12.58
CA VAL A 552 -23.76 7.84 -12.90
C VAL A 552 -23.29 9.28 -13.02
N MET A 553 -22.25 9.64 -12.26
CA MET A 553 -21.58 10.93 -12.39
C MET A 553 -20.38 10.79 -13.34
N ASP A 554 -20.34 11.63 -14.38
CA ASP A 554 -19.16 11.78 -15.23
C ASP A 554 -18.14 12.68 -14.52
N MET A 555 -17.07 12.09 -13.98
CA MET A 555 -16.04 12.88 -13.28
C MET A 555 -15.17 13.69 -14.25
N GLY A 556 -15.32 13.50 -15.56
CA GLY A 556 -14.76 14.35 -16.61
C GLY A 556 -15.46 15.70 -16.76
N LYS A 557 -16.59 15.92 -16.09
CA LYS A 557 -17.12 17.27 -15.84
C LYS A 557 -16.45 17.80 -14.58
N TYR A 558 -15.51 18.73 -14.74
CA TYR A 558 -14.60 19.12 -13.66
C TYR A 558 -14.37 20.63 -13.55
N VAL A 559 -13.84 21.02 -12.38
CA VAL A 559 -13.24 22.34 -12.11
C VAL A 559 -11.81 22.12 -11.64
N LEU A 560 -10.82 22.69 -12.31
CA LEU A 560 -9.43 22.67 -11.86
C LEU A 560 -9.28 23.69 -10.73
N ILE A 561 -9.08 23.21 -9.50
CA ILE A 561 -9.08 24.05 -8.30
C ILE A 561 -7.69 24.32 -7.73
N PHE A 562 -6.70 23.49 -8.03
CA PHE A 562 -5.34 23.67 -7.52
C PHE A 562 -4.30 22.94 -8.37
N ALA A 563 -3.26 23.67 -8.75
CA ALA A 563 -2.00 23.14 -9.29
C ALA A 563 -0.91 24.18 -9.02
N ASP A 564 -0.12 23.98 -7.96
CA ASP A 564 0.83 24.98 -7.44
C ASP A 564 1.90 25.44 -8.44
N TYR A 565 2.20 24.61 -9.43
CA TYR A 565 3.16 24.89 -10.49
C TYR A 565 2.56 25.63 -11.70
N LEU A 566 1.25 25.92 -11.71
CA LEU A 566 0.54 26.66 -12.75
C LEU A 566 -0.03 27.97 -12.19
N GLU A 567 0.48 29.10 -12.67
CA GLU A 567 0.02 30.43 -12.23
C GLU A 567 -1.41 30.79 -12.65
N SER A 568 -1.96 30.07 -13.63
CA SER A 568 -3.26 30.34 -14.24
C SER A 568 -4.44 29.69 -13.51
N VAL A 569 -4.19 28.82 -12.53
CA VAL A 569 -5.26 28.15 -11.75
C VAL A 569 -5.68 29.02 -10.58
N GLU A 570 -6.93 29.48 -10.60
CA GLU A 570 -7.53 30.27 -9.52
C GLU A 570 -8.22 29.37 -8.49
N GLU A 571 -7.76 29.43 -7.24
CA GLU A 571 -8.40 28.70 -6.15
C GLU A 571 -9.76 29.30 -5.80
N PRO A 572 -10.83 28.49 -5.68
CA PRO A 572 -12.11 28.99 -5.21
C PRO A 572 -12.06 29.36 -3.71
N ALA A 573 -12.77 30.41 -3.31
CA ALA A 573 -12.70 30.93 -1.94
C ALA A 573 -13.16 29.92 -0.87
N TRP A 574 -14.10 29.03 -1.21
CA TRP A 574 -14.52 27.95 -0.31
C TRP A 574 -13.42 26.94 0.01
N LEU A 575 -12.40 26.80 -0.85
CA LEU A 575 -11.30 25.87 -0.61
C LEU A 575 -10.44 26.30 0.60
N ASN A 576 -10.48 27.58 0.96
CA ASN A 576 -9.82 28.14 2.14
C ASN A 576 -10.70 28.11 3.40
N PHE A 577 -11.87 27.47 3.37
CA PHE A 577 -12.68 27.27 4.56
C PHE A 577 -12.21 26.05 5.36
N PHE A 578 -11.47 26.31 6.44
CA PHE A 578 -10.78 25.30 7.27
C PHE A 578 -11.60 24.78 8.46
N ARG A 579 -12.94 24.88 8.40
CA ARG A 579 -13.86 24.39 9.45
C ARG A 579 -14.83 23.35 8.90
N GLU A 580 -15.70 22.87 9.76
CA GLU A 580 -16.64 21.79 9.50
C GLU A 580 -17.70 22.18 8.46
N TRP A 581 -17.90 21.28 7.49
CA TRP A 581 -18.95 21.33 6.47
C TRP A 581 -20.27 20.72 6.96
N GLY A 582 -20.52 20.75 8.26
CA GLY A 582 -21.73 20.28 8.89
C GLY A 582 -21.75 20.65 10.37
N PRO A 583 -22.91 20.63 11.03
CA PRO A 583 -22.99 20.85 12.46
C PRO A 583 -22.37 19.66 13.22
N ARG A 584 -21.93 19.93 14.45
CA ARG A 584 -21.64 18.89 15.42
C ARG A 584 -22.85 18.62 16.30
N ILE A 585 -23.42 17.44 16.20
CA ILE A 585 -24.57 16.99 16.98
C ILE A 585 -24.16 15.76 17.80
N ASP A 586 -23.99 15.98 19.10
CA ASP A 586 -23.79 14.92 20.07
C ASP A 586 -25.16 14.33 20.41
N TYR A 587 -25.50 13.18 19.82
CA TYR A 587 -26.70 12.44 20.21
C TYR A 587 -26.58 11.90 21.64
N LYS A 588 -27.74 11.61 22.26
CA LYS A 588 -27.79 10.52 23.25
C LYS A 588 -27.60 9.21 22.50
N LEU A 589 -26.40 8.97 22.02
CA LEU A 589 -26.00 7.80 21.26
C LEU A 589 -26.43 6.51 21.98
N ASP A 590 -26.33 6.50 23.30
CA ASP A 590 -26.82 5.42 24.16
C ASP A 590 -28.31 5.09 23.93
N GLU A 591 -29.19 6.07 23.63
CA GLU A 591 -30.61 5.82 23.36
C GLU A 591 -30.84 5.20 21.98
N GLU A 592 -30.14 5.65 20.93
CA GLU A 592 -30.23 5.07 19.58
C GLU A 592 -29.64 3.65 19.55
N LEU A 593 -28.48 3.48 20.20
CA LEU A 593 -27.85 2.17 20.35
C LEU A 593 -28.71 1.22 21.18
N ARG A 594 -29.31 1.68 22.28
CA ARG A 594 -30.16 0.83 23.12
C ARG A 594 -31.43 0.38 22.39
N LYS A 595 -32.03 1.22 21.54
CA LYS A 595 -33.16 0.82 20.68
C LYS A 595 -32.78 -0.34 19.76
N LEU A 596 -31.59 -0.28 19.17
CA LEU A 596 -31.08 -1.34 18.28
C LEU A 596 -30.70 -2.59 19.07
N GLU A 597 -30.07 -2.42 20.23
CA GLU A 597 -29.65 -3.50 21.15
C GLU A 597 -30.85 -4.28 21.72
N GLU A 598 -31.97 -3.60 22.01
CA GLU A 598 -33.23 -4.21 22.49
C GLU A 598 -33.87 -5.13 21.43
N LEU A 599 -33.55 -4.96 20.15
CA LEU A 599 -34.08 -5.75 19.03
C LEU A 599 -33.22 -7.00 18.72
N LEU A 600 -32.05 -7.16 19.35
CA LEU A 600 -31.09 -8.23 19.05
C LEU A 600 -31.08 -9.35 20.11
N PRO A 601 -31.22 -10.63 19.72
CA PRO A 601 -31.23 -11.74 20.67
C PRO A 601 -29.80 -12.16 21.10
N GLY A 602 -29.57 -12.19 22.42
CA GLY A 602 -28.47 -12.91 23.08
C GLY A 602 -27.08 -12.66 22.47
N LYS A 603 -26.50 -13.64 21.78
CA LYS A 603 -25.14 -13.58 21.21
C LYS A 603 -24.95 -12.48 20.15
N LEU A 604 -26.03 -12.11 19.44
CA LEU A 604 -26.00 -11.02 18.46
C LEU A 604 -25.77 -9.66 19.14
N LYS A 605 -26.22 -9.52 20.39
CA LYS A 605 -26.01 -8.30 21.18
C LYS A 605 -24.52 -8.06 21.47
N GLU A 606 -23.79 -9.10 21.86
CA GLU A 606 -22.33 -9.01 22.09
C GLU A 606 -21.58 -8.61 20.82
N GLY A 607 -21.94 -9.19 19.67
CA GLY A 607 -21.35 -8.82 18.38
C GLY A 607 -21.68 -7.38 17.97
N PHE A 608 -22.91 -6.92 18.20
CA PHE A 608 -23.30 -5.53 17.95
C PHE A 608 -22.54 -4.53 18.85
N GLU A 609 -22.41 -4.81 20.15
CA GLU A 609 -21.61 -3.99 21.05
C GLU A 609 -20.14 -3.89 20.60
N ASN A 610 -19.59 -4.97 20.03
CA ASN A 610 -18.23 -4.96 19.49
C ASN A 610 -18.11 -4.10 18.24
N ILE A 611 -19.13 -4.06 17.36
CA ILE A 611 -19.17 -3.13 16.23
C ILE A 611 -19.08 -1.71 16.76
N ILE A 612 -19.97 -1.33 17.67
CA ILE A 612 -20.04 0.03 18.23
C ILE A 612 -18.73 0.45 18.90
N LYS A 613 -18.14 -0.42 19.73
CA LYS A 613 -16.84 -0.16 20.37
C LYS A 613 -15.70 0.00 19.36
N GLY A 614 -15.85 -0.59 18.17
CA GLY A 614 -14.89 -0.50 17.08
C GLY A 614 -15.12 0.68 16.12
N LEU A 615 -16.23 1.41 16.25
CA LEU A 615 -16.48 2.57 15.39
C LEU A 615 -15.55 3.74 15.76
N PRO A 616 -14.99 4.43 14.75
CA PRO A 616 -14.40 5.76 14.93
C PRO A 616 -15.36 6.69 15.68
N LYS A 617 -14.82 7.58 16.52
CA LYS A 617 -15.65 8.50 17.32
C LYS A 617 -16.47 9.44 16.43
N GLU A 618 -15.96 9.70 15.24
CA GLU A 618 -16.54 10.50 14.18
C GLU A 618 -17.83 9.88 13.66
N LEU A 619 -17.93 8.54 13.64
CA LEU A 619 -19.16 7.82 13.26
C LEU A 619 -20.18 7.73 14.42
N LEU A 620 -19.77 8.03 15.66
CA LEU A 620 -20.61 7.95 16.86
C LEU A 620 -21.40 9.24 17.12
N GLY A 621 -21.20 10.28 16.34
CA GLY A 621 -21.97 11.52 16.36
C GLY A 621 -22.25 11.99 14.93
N GLU A 622 -22.98 13.08 14.82
CA GLU A 622 -23.07 13.84 13.57
C GLU A 622 -21.98 14.91 13.64
N GLU A 623 -20.92 14.81 12.82
CA GLU A 623 -19.88 15.84 12.70
C GLU A 623 -19.49 15.94 11.23
N GLY A 624 -19.84 17.06 10.59
CA GLY A 624 -19.50 17.26 9.19
C GLY A 624 -17.98 17.32 8.98
N PRO A 625 -17.47 16.88 7.82
CA PRO A 625 -16.03 16.84 7.56
C PRO A 625 -15.47 18.24 7.37
N THR A 626 -14.16 18.38 7.51
CA THR A 626 -13.47 19.55 6.96
C THR A 626 -13.28 19.45 5.45
N GLY A 627 -13.07 20.62 4.82
CA GLY A 627 -12.83 20.70 3.39
C GLY A 627 -11.50 20.05 2.93
N PRO A 628 -11.33 19.83 1.62
CA PRO A 628 -10.21 19.07 1.05
C PRO A 628 -8.82 19.53 1.48
N LYS A 629 -8.59 20.85 1.59
CA LYS A 629 -7.29 21.45 1.89
C LYS A 629 -6.79 21.20 3.33
N VAL A 630 -7.68 20.76 4.22
CA VAL A 630 -7.35 20.37 5.61
C VAL A 630 -6.83 18.93 5.68
N LYS A 631 -7.10 18.10 4.67
CA LYS A 631 -6.70 16.69 4.66
C LYS A 631 -5.18 16.58 4.56
N ILE A 632 -4.58 15.71 5.36
CA ILE A 632 -3.11 15.51 5.38
C ILE A 632 -2.56 15.08 4.02
N THR A 633 -3.39 14.41 3.21
CA THR A 633 -3.04 13.96 1.87
C THR A 633 -3.06 15.07 0.83
N TRP A 634 -3.53 16.29 1.15
CA TRP A 634 -3.56 17.41 0.20
C TRP A 634 -2.19 17.62 -0.47
N ASN A 635 -1.14 17.85 0.33
CA ASN A 635 0.25 17.93 -0.16
C ASN A 635 1.02 16.60 0.01
N GLY A 636 0.39 15.60 0.61
CA GLY A 636 0.97 14.30 0.93
C GLY A 636 0.69 13.22 -0.13
N GLU A 637 1.20 12.02 0.14
CA GLU A 637 0.77 10.81 -0.56
C GLU A 637 -0.58 10.33 0.03
N GLU A 638 -1.44 9.75 -0.80
CA GLU A 638 -2.66 9.08 -0.32
C GLU A 638 -2.29 7.84 0.52
N ILE A 639 -3.04 7.58 1.60
CA ILE A 639 -2.67 6.63 2.67
C ILE A 639 -3.54 5.37 2.67
#